data_AF-A0A1G3RGX2-F1
#
_entry.id   AF-A0A1G3RGX2-F1
#
_cell.length_a   1.000
_cell.length_b   1.000
_cell.length_c   1.000
_cell.angle_alpha   90.00
_cell.angle_beta   90.00
_cell.angle_gamma   90.00
#
_symmetry.space_group_name_H-M   'P 1'
#
loop_
_entity.id
_entity.type
_entity.pdbx_description
1 polymer ?
#
loop_
_entity_poly.entity_id
_entity_poly.type
_entity_poly.pdbx_seq_one_letter_code
_entity_poly.pdbx_strand_id
1 'polypeptide(L)'
;MANDIDVFQLLKTFSAKNKITTIDYPVFAQAIQRQARTYDQAIPLYRDLTLHPDAILIPKLFRLQQERRLALIATGNRIDSIILPEAFTETVYAEYRRIEENPDIPFPDETALKLVIPSEWIQIVSVETDLPALVEFEGTRPVLFYRLLFPDGLKSMLVLSASVGDKLLEYAVLKIRNYLRKGSNRDYIQQRLLPAFAGKESLLKDALTTVLIKPFDAVEEMRQGRNDFVYTFWAYLTSAIRKDLVGKSDPTPDDVCSQQSLFIMDVYNTLYRSRAQRGQERETAFNNLGNLLRKVPYLYTMQEICDFRDTQGRPLLGKYTRDELETWIHERSTKAEEGVLPEILLINTGNGRTALITKDRFLPYLLKLMREARATIKADLTRDWRSLLYDFERVDAMIDDHSFRLELSKRIATAAPLLSTALAMNLAPLVYEEHKGSREAPAELEPCFGYGRTADPDVLLDLDRKRLLIDVRMLLPLWYTIPVLSWIIALFKRGAARKAKEKQSLRAAAVADESNIPARQGPNNRAIEFSEAARKAERRLVPQGYNLEEYLQTLEGRWNNLLDPVAKANLTEDIKSLVRDYLRGVLRTMKPSGFTADRLEMMSSNLADTPSLLKIRNHKALQEYIKLYMIKMLKR
;
A
#
# COMPACT_ATOMS: atom_id res chain seq x y z
N MET A 1 -54.91 -13.21 -3.33
CA MET A 1 -54.06 -12.09 -3.77
C MET A 1 -55.00 -11.03 -4.28
N ALA A 2 -55.11 -9.91 -3.57
CA ALA A 2 -56.22 -8.98 -3.73
C ALA A 2 -56.22 -8.34 -5.13
N ASN A 3 -57.35 -8.45 -5.83
CA ASN A 3 -57.65 -7.70 -7.05
C ASN A 3 -57.59 -6.21 -6.73
N ASP A 4 -56.42 -5.58 -6.84
CA ASP A 4 -56.28 -4.15 -6.57
C ASP A 4 -56.53 -3.37 -7.85
N ILE A 5 -57.47 -2.41 -7.81
CA ILE A 5 -57.77 -1.56 -8.97
C ILE A 5 -56.68 -0.49 -9.10
N ASP A 6 -56.08 -0.42 -10.29
CA ASP A 6 -55.20 0.66 -10.69
C ASP A 6 -56.03 1.90 -11.10
N VAL A 7 -56.29 2.75 -10.11
CA VAL A 7 -57.06 4.00 -10.29
C VAL A 7 -56.35 4.95 -11.26
N PHE A 8 -55.02 4.92 -11.35
CA PHE A 8 -54.28 5.80 -12.24
C PHE A 8 -54.49 5.41 -13.71
N GLN A 9 -54.46 4.12 -14.04
CA GLN A 9 -54.78 3.65 -15.39
C GLN A 9 -56.23 3.94 -15.79
N LEU A 10 -57.16 3.84 -14.85
CA LEU A 10 -58.56 4.23 -15.09
C LEU A 10 -58.68 5.73 -15.39
N LEU A 11 -57.99 6.59 -14.64
CA LEU A 11 -57.95 8.03 -14.91
C LEU A 11 -57.35 8.36 -16.27
N LYS A 12 -56.22 7.73 -16.65
CA LYS A 12 -55.62 7.92 -17.98
C LYS A 12 -56.58 7.50 -19.09
N THR A 13 -57.20 6.34 -18.95
CA THR A 13 -58.14 5.82 -19.95
C THR A 13 -59.37 6.72 -20.07
N PHE A 14 -59.87 7.24 -18.95
CA PHE A 14 -60.98 8.17 -18.92
C PHE A 14 -60.62 9.53 -19.55
N SER A 15 -59.45 10.08 -19.22
CA SER A 15 -58.89 11.28 -19.84
C SER A 15 -58.76 11.12 -21.36
N ALA A 16 -58.11 10.04 -21.82
CA ALA A 16 -57.86 9.79 -23.23
C ALA A 16 -59.16 9.62 -24.04
N LYS A 17 -60.16 8.93 -23.49
CA LYS A 17 -61.47 8.77 -24.14
C LYS A 17 -62.22 10.10 -24.30
N ASN A 18 -62.13 10.97 -23.30
CA ASN A 18 -62.87 12.23 -23.28
C ASN A 18 -62.05 13.43 -23.79
N LYS A 19 -60.75 13.25 -24.06
CA LYS A 19 -59.80 14.31 -24.44
C LYS A 19 -59.80 15.50 -23.46
N ILE A 20 -59.87 15.21 -22.16
CA ILE A 20 -59.90 16.22 -21.08
C ILE A 20 -58.64 16.15 -20.24
N THR A 21 -58.10 17.31 -19.89
CA THR A 21 -56.87 17.44 -19.09
C THR A 21 -57.17 17.55 -17.59
N THR A 22 -58.33 18.12 -17.27
CA THR A 22 -58.90 18.22 -15.93
C THR A 22 -60.15 17.33 -15.87
N ILE A 23 -60.16 16.39 -14.95
CA ILE A 23 -61.24 15.43 -14.76
C ILE A 23 -62.10 15.89 -13.59
N ASP A 24 -63.39 16.09 -13.82
CA ASP A 24 -64.36 16.34 -12.74
C ASP A 24 -64.60 15.05 -11.94
N TYR A 25 -64.29 15.06 -10.64
CA TYR A 25 -64.30 13.86 -9.80
C TYR A 25 -65.67 13.19 -9.71
N PRO A 26 -66.79 13.91 -9.49
CA PRO A 26 -68.13 13.31 -9.46
C PRO A 26 -68.49 12.60 -10.77
N VAL A 27 -68.10 13.17 -11.92
CA VAL A 27 -68.34 12.57 -13.24
C VAL A 27 -67.51 11.30 -13.40
N PHE A 28 -66.25 11.33 -12.99
CA PHE A 28 -65.38 10.15 -13.00
C PHE A 28 -65.90 9.04 -12.06
N ALA A 29 -66.26 9.39 -10.83
CA ALA A 29 -66.80 8.44 -9.84
C ALA A 29 -68.08 7.78 -10.35
N GLN A 30 -69.00 8.54 -10.96
CA GLN A 30 -70.21 8.00 -11.60
C GLN A 30 -69.90 7.07 -12.78
N ALA A 31 -68.91 7.41 -13.61
CA ALA A 31 -68.51 6.56 -14.73
C ALA A 31 -67.95 5.22 -14.25
N ILE A 32 -67.08 5.24 -13.23
CA ILE A 32 -66.55 4.03 -12.60
C ILE A 32 -67.66 3.22 -11.91
N GLN A 33 -68.60 3.88 -11.22
CA GLN A 33 -69.74 3.22 -10.60
C GLN A 33 -70.63 2.50 -11.63
N ARG A 34 -70.89 3.13 -12.80
CA ARG A 34 -71.63 2.50 -13.90
C ARG A 34 -70.88 1.30 -14.47
N GLN A 35 -69.57 1.40 -14.63
CA GLN A 35 -68.74 0.32 -15.13
C GLN A 35 -68.65 -0.84 -14.13
N ALA A 36 -68.55 -0.54 -12.83
CA ALA A 36 -68.54 -1.54 -11.76
C ALA A 36 -69.81 -2.39 -11.72
N ARG A 37 -70.98 -1.81 -12.03
CA ARG A 37 -72.28 -2.54 -12.11
C ARG A 37 -72.32 -3.62 -13.20
N THR A 38 -71.52 -3.46 -14.27
CA THR A 38 -71.48 -4.43 -15.37
C THR A 38 -70.55 -5.62 -15.09
N TYR A 39 -69.72 -5.54 -14.05
CA TYR A 39 -68.84 -6.63 -13.63
C TYR A 39 -69.50 -7.55 -12.58
N ASP A 40 -68.84 -8.67 -12.30
CA ASP A 40 -69.30 -9.66 -11.34
C ASP A 40 -69.39 -9.08 -9.90
N GLN A 41 -70.63 -8.97 -9.40
CA GLN A 41 -70.93 -8.44 -8.07
C GLN A 41 -70.61 -9.42 -6.94
N ALA A 42 -70.26 -10.68 -7.25
CA ALA A 42 -69.76 -11.62 -6.25
C ALA A 42 -68.38 -11.20 -5.70
N ILE A 43 -67.64 -10.35 -6.43
CA ILE A 43 -66.35 -9.82 -6.00
C ILE A 43 -66.58 -8.57 -5.12
N PRO A 44 -66.09 -8.56 -3.85
CA PRO A 44 -66.34 -7.46 -2.91
C PRO A 44 -65.95 -6.07 -3.42
N LEU A 45 -64.84 -5.97 -4.15
CA LEU A 45 -64.33 -4.72 -4.71
C LEU A 45 -65.33 -4.04 -5.67
N TYR A 46 -65.92 -4.77 -6.60
CA TYR A 46 -66.87 -4.21 -7.58
C TYR A 46 -68.21 -3.87 -6.92
N ARG A 47 -68.61 -4.65 -5.91
CA ARG A 47 -69.77 -4.34 -5.08
C ARG A 47 -69.59 -3.03 -4.32
N ASP A 48 -68.44 -2.86 -3.68
CA ASP A 48 -68.12 -1.68 -2.89
C ASP A 48 -67.93 -0.43 -3.77
N LEU A 49 -67.35 -0.57 -4.98
CA LEU A 49 -67.32 0.51 -5.98
C LEU A 49 -68.71 0.90 -6.49
N THR A 50 -69.65 -0.04 -6.50
CA THR A 50 -71.03 0.21 -6.93
C THR A 50 -71.83 0.96 -5.86
N LEU A 51 -71.60 0.65 -4.57
CA LEU A 51 -72.33 1.23 -3.44
C LEU A 51 -71.70 2.53 -2.93
N HIS A 52 -70.38 2.54 -2.74
CA HIS A 52 -69.61 3.64 -2.16
C HIS A 52 -68.28 3.85 -2.89
N PRO A 53 -68.30 4.39 -4.13
CA PRO A 53 -67.08 4.59 -4.93
C PRO A 53 -66.04 5.45 -4.21
N ASP A 54 -66.50 6.46 -3.46
CA ASP A 54 -65.66 7.39 -2.72
C ASP A 54 -64.77 6.71 -1.67
N ALA A 55 -65.29 5.66 -1.00
CA ALA A 55 -64.56 4.93 0.03
C ALA A 55 -63.31 4.21 -0.52
N ILE A 56 -63.31 3.88 -1.81
CA ILE A 56 -62.20 3.20 -2.49
C ILE A 56 -61.34 4.18 -3.28
N LEU A 57 -61.96 5.09 -4.02
CA LEU A 57 -61.25 5.98 -4.94
C LEU A 57 -60.49 7.08 -4.17
N ILE A 58 -61.10 7.73 -3.18
CA ILE A 58 -60.49 8.88 -2.49
C ILE A 58 -59.17 8.52 -1.81
N PRO A 59 -59.06 7.44 -1.00
CA PRO A 59 -57.79 7.08 -0.36
C PRO A 59 -56.67 6.80 -1.37
N LYS A 60 -57.01 6.20 -2.53
CA LYS A 60 -56.05 5.93 -3.60
C LYS A 60 -55.63 7.20 -4.34
N LEU A 61 -56.55 8.14 -4.57
CA LEU A 61 -56.24 9.44 -5.16
C LEU A 61 -55.28 10.24 -4.27
N PHE A 62 -55.49 10.25 -2.95
CA PHE A 62 -54.56 10.89 -2.02
C PHE A 62 -53.17 10.24 -2.03
N ARG A 63 -53.08 8.90 -2.12
CA ARG A 63 -51.79 8.21 -2.29
C ARG A 63 -51.09 8.63 -3.60
N LEU A 64 -51.83 8.68 -4.71
CA LEU A 64 -51.29 9.12 -6.00
C LEU A 64 -50.85 10.60 -6.00
N GLN A 65 -51.53 11.46 -5.22
CA GLN A 65 -51.10 12.85 -5.00
C GLN A 65 -49.81 12.91 -4.18
N GLN A 66 -49.67 12.11 -3.11
CA GLN A 66 -48.42 12.01 -2.34
C GLN A 66 -47.25 11.53 -3.21
N GLU A 67 -47.51 10.62 -4.15
CA GLU A 67 -46.58 10.17 -5.18
C GLU A 67 -46.33 11.20 -6.31
N ARG A 68 -47.01 12.37 -6.28
CA ARG A 68 -46.95 13.45 -7.28
C ARG A 68 -47.40 13.06 -8.69
N ARG A 69 -48.21 11.99 -8.81
CA ARG A 69 -48.69 11.48 -10.10
C ARG A 69 -49.93 12.19 -10.61
N LEU A 70 -50.64 12.88 -9.73
CA LEU A 70 -51.82 13.71 -10.02
C LEU A 70 -51.89 14.86 -9.00
N ALA A 71 -52.67 15.88 -9.33
CA ALA A 71 -53.02 16.97 -8.43
C ALA A 71 -54.52 16.96 -8.15
N LEU A 72 -54.91 17.23 -6.91
CA LEU A 72 -56.31 17.29 -6.50
C LEU A 72 -56.69 18.73 -6.18
N ILE A 73 -57.76 19.23 -6.81
CA ILE A 73 -58.41 20.48 -6.42
C ILE A 73 -59.61 20.11 -5.56
N ALA A 74 -59.58 20.52 -4.30
CA ALA A 74 -60.64 20.31 -3.35
C ALA A 74 -61.18 21.66 -2.86
N THR A 75 -62.51 21.80 -2.86
CA THR A 75 -63.19 22.94 -2.23
C THR A 75 -63.89 22.44 -0.97
N GLY A 76 -63.35 22.81 0.20
CA GLY A 76 -63.83 22.28 1.49
C GLY A 76 -63.39 20.83 1.73
N ASN A 77 -64.35 19.93 2.00
CA ASN A 77 -64.07 18.51 2.31
C ASN A 77 -64.39 17.55 1.14
N ARG A 78 -64.47 18.07 -0.09
CA ARG A 78 -64.79 17.30 -1.31
C ARG A 78 -63.76 17.57 -2.39
N ILE A 79 -63.37 16.52 -3.11
CA ILE A 79 -62.54 16.63 -4.31
C ILE A 79 -63.47 17.06 -5.45
N ASP A 80 -63.19 18.21 -6.04
CA ASP A 80 -63.93 18.70 -7.20
C ASP A 80 -63.29 18.18 -8.48
N SER A 81 -61.98 18.35 -8.65
CA SER A 81 -61.31 17.91 -9.88
C SER A 81 -59.94 17.27 -9.65
N ILE A 82 -59.58 16.40 -10.59
CA ILE A 82 -58.31 15.68 -10.67
C ILE A 82 -57.58 16.18 -11.91
N ILE A 83 -56.34 16.63 -11.73
CA ILE A 83 -55.49 17.09 -12.82
C ILE A 83 -54.40 16.07 -13.06
N LEU A 84 -54.22 15.70 -14.33
CA LEU A 84 -53.13 14.82 -14.77
C LEU A 84 -51.96 15.65 -15.32
N PRO A 85 -50.70 15.27 -15.03
CA PRO A 85 -49.53 16.02 -15.47
C PRO A 85 -49.29 15.95 -16.99
N GLU A 86 -49.77 14.90 -17.65
CA GLU A 86 -49.51 14.57 -19.06
C GLU A 86 -49.89 15.73 -20.00
N ALA A 87 -51.04 16.35 -19.74
CA ALA A 87 -51.51 17.51 -20.49
C ALA A 87 -50.53 18.69 -20.49
N PHE A 88 -49.90 18.95 -19.34
CA PHE A 88 -48.94 20.02 -19.18
C PHE A 88 -47.62 19.63 -19.84
N THR A 89 -47.16 18.39 -19.61
CA THR A 89 -45.89 17.93 -20.17
C THR A 89 -45.92 17.88 -21.69
N GLU A 90 -47.03 17.43 -22.29
CA GLU A 90 -47.21 17.38 -23.75
C GLU A 90 -47.28 18.78 -24.35
N THR A 91 -47.96 19.72 -23.69
CA THR A 91 -48.06 21.12 -24.16
C THR A 91 -46.69 21.80 -24.18
N VAL A 92 -45.92 21.66 -23.09
CA VAL A 92 -44.56 22.24 -23.03
C VAL A 92 -43.65 21.55 -24.04
N TYR A 93 -43.70 20.21 -24.12
CA TYR A 93 -42.91 19.45 -25.08
C TYR A 93 -43.20 19.84 -26.54
N ALA A 94 -44.47 20.01 -26.89
CA ALA A 94 -44.90 20.43 -28.21
C ALA A 94 -44.36 21.82 -28.57
N GLU A 95 -44.34 22.77 -27.63
CA GLU A 95 -43.79 24.10 -27.89
C GLU A 95 -42.27 24.07 -28.10
N TYR A 96 -41.53 23.27 -27.33
CA TYR A 96 -40.10 23.08 -27.56
C TYR A 96 -39.77 22.38 -28.89
N ARG A 97 -40.62 21.45 -29.33
CA ARG A 97 -40.51 20.85 -30.67
C ARG A 97 -40.70 21.91 -31.77
N ARG A 98 -41.65 22.83 -31.59
CA ARG A 98 -41.82 23.97 -32.50
C ARG A 98 -40.61 24.89 -32.51
N ILE A 99 -39.94 25.09 -31.38
CA ILE A 99 -38.68 25.87 -31.29
C ILE A 99 -37.56 25.18 -32.07
N GLU A 100 -37.49 23.85 -32.06
CA GLU A 100 -36.51 23.08 -32.82
C GLU A 100 -36.67 23.29 -34.33
N GLU A 101 -37.92 23.29 -34.81
CA GLU A 101 -38.27 23.55 -36.21
C GLU A 101 -38.12 25.04 -36.58
N ASN A 102 -38.53 25.94 -35.69
CA ASN A 102 -38.46 27.38 -35.87
C ASN A 102 -37.81 28.09 -34.66
N PRO A 103 -36.50 28.38 -34.73
CA PRO A 103 -35.77 29.07 -33.68
C PRO A 103 -36.17 30.53 -33.42
N ASP A 104 -37.08 31.14 -34.18
CA ASP A 104 -37.61 32.48 -33.87
C ASP A 104 -38.68 32.44 -32.74
N ILE A 105 -39.31 31.29 -32.47
CA ILE A 105 -40.39 31.17 -31.46
C ILE A 105 -39.84 31.40 -30.05
N PRO A 106 -40.28 32.40 -29.27
CA PRO A 106 -39.72 32.67 -27.95
C PRO A 106 -39.76 31.47 -26.98
N PHE A 107 -38.85 31.44 -26.01
CA PHE A 107 -38.93 30.41 -24.97
C PHE A 107 -40.25 30.52 -24.19
N PRO A 108 -40.92 29.40 -23.91
CA PRO A 108 -42.23 29.43 -23.30
C PRO A 108 -42.13 29.78 -21.81
N ASP A 109 -43.18 30.42 -21.32
CA ASP A 109 -43.45 30.60 -19.90
C ASP A 109 -44.92 30.26 -19.62
N GLU A 110 -45.29 30.22 -18.34
CA GLU A 110 -46.67 29.90 -17.93
C GLU A 110 -47.69 30.85 -18.53
N THR A 111 -47.34 32.14 -18.67
CA THR A 111 -48.26 33.13 -19.25
C THR A 111 -48.46 32.91 -20.76
N ALA A 112 -47.39 32.62 -21.52
CA ALA A 112 -47.48 32.36 -22.95
C ALA A 112 -48.28 31.06 -23.24
N LEU A 113 -48.08 30.02 -22.43
CA LEU A 113 -48.79 28.76 -22.59
C LEU A 113 -50.21 28.78 -21.99
N LYS A 114 -50.57 29.83 -21.26
CA LYS A 114 -51.84 29.94 -20.51
C LYS A 114 -52.06 28.76 -19.56
N LEU A 115 -50.98 28.30 -18.92
CA LEU A 115 -50.98 27.16 -18.00
C LEU A 115 -50.87 27.67 -16.56
N VAL A 116 -51.69 27.11 -15.68
CA VAL A 116 -51.56 27.27 -14.22
C VAL A 116 -51.06 25.95 -13.66
N ILE A 117 -49.75 25.83 -13.47
CA ILE A 117 -49.11 24.58 -13.04
C ILE A 117 -49.18 24.47 -11.52
N PRO A 118 -49.66 23.34 -10.97
CA PRO A 118 -49.61 23.06 -9.53
C PRO A 118 -48.19 23.23 -8.95
N SER A 119 -48.09 23.83 -7.77
CA SER A 119 -46.81 24.11 -7.11
C SER A 119 -46.00 22.86 -6.77
N GLU A 120 -46.67 21.71 -6.63
CA GLU A 120 -46.04 20.40 -6.39
C GLU A 120 -45.30 19.82 -7.60
N TRP A 121 -45.54 20.35 -8.80
CA TRP A 121 -44.90 19.88 -10.05
C TRP A 121 -43.81 20.80 -10.57
N ILE A 122 -43.66 22.00 -10.00
CA ILE A 122 -42.76 23.02 -10.50
C ILE A 122 -41.84 23.53 -9.40
N GLN A 123 -40.55 23.60 -9.72
CA GLN A 123 -39.55 24.20 -8.85
C GLN A 123 -38.95 25.44 -9.52
N ILE A 124 -38.79 26.50 -8.75
CA ILE A 124 -38.10 27.72 -9.17
C ILE A 124 -36.59 27.47 -9.08
N VAL A 125 -35.86 27.80 -10.15
CA VAL A 125 -34.43 27.51 -10.30
C VAL A 125 -33.72 28.77 -10.78
N SER A 126 -32.75 29.23 -10.01
CA SER A 126 -31.83 30.28 -10.47
C SER A 126 -30.85 29.68 -11.49
N VAL A 127 -30.75 30.31 -12.67
CA VAL A 127 -29.86 29.84 -13.74
C VAL A 127 -28.40 29.88 -13.32
N GLU A 128 -27.98 30.87 -12.53
CA GLU A 128 -26.57 31.05 -12.15
C GLU A 128 -26.14 30.10 -11.01
N THR A 129 -27.03 29.85 -10.04
CA THR A 129 -26.65 29.11 -8.82
C THR A 129 -27.10 27.65 -8.83
N ASP A 130 -28.31 27.37 -9.32
CA ASP A 130 -28.97 26.09 -9.08
C ASP A 130 -28.93 25.17 -10.31
N LEU A 131 -28.95 25.75 -11.52
CA LEU A 131 -28.92 25.00 -12.77
C LEU A 131 -27.72 24.05 -12.90
N PRO A 132 -26.48 24.40 -12.51
CA PRO A 132 -25.33 23.49 -12.61
C PRO A 132 -25.57 22.15 -11.91
N ALA A 133 -26.08 22.18 -10.67
CA ALA A 133 -26.36 20.97 -9.90
C ALA A 133 -27.47 20.13 -10.52
N LEU A 134 -28.44 20.77 -11.18
CA LEU A 134 -29.48 20.07 -11.92
C LEU A 134 -28.93 19.42 -13.19
N VAL A 135 -27.98 20.02 -13.88
CA VAL A 135 -27.39 19.37 -15.08
C VAL A 135 -26.62 18.10 -14.69
N GLU A 136 -25.90 18.10 -13.55
CA GLU A 136 -25.15 16.94 -13.06
C GLU A 136 -26.01 15.84 -12.39
N PHE A 137 -27.27 16.13 -12.05
CA PHE A 137 -28.11 15.16 -11.36
C PHE A 137 -28.51 13.98 -12.26
N GLU A 138 -28.02 12.80 -11.90
CA GLU A 138 -28.36 11.51 -12.50
C GLU A 138 -29.44 10.82 -11.65
N GLY A 139 -30.61 10.54 -12.22
CA GLY A 139 -31.71 9.84 -11.55
C GLY A 139 -33.10 10.43 -11.81
N THR A 140 -34.10 9.96 -11.06
CA THR A 140 -35.48 10.45 -11.19
C THR A 140 -35.59 11.86 -10.62
N ARG A 141 -35.97 12.81 -11.47
CA ARG A 141 -36.14 14.23 -11.11
C ARG A 141 -37.27 14.39 -10.08
N PRO A 142 -37.11 15.24 -9.06
CA PRO A 142 -38.10 15.41 -8.00
C PRO A 142 -39.39 16.11 -8.46
N VAL A 143 -39.29 16.89 -9.54
CA VAL A 143 -40.39 17.66 -10.13
C VAL A 143 -40.44 17.46 -11.64
N LEU A 144 -41.58 17.79 -12.24
CA LEU A 144 -41.80 17.65 -13.69
C LEU A 144 -41.32 18.87 -14.47
N PHE A 145 -41.37 20.05 -13.86
CA PHE A 145 -41.03 21.32 -14.48
C PHE A 145 -40.04 22.13 -13.64
N TYR A 146 -39.22 22.90 -14.32
CA TYR A 146 -38.43 23.97 -13.71
C TYR A 146 -38.85 25.32 -14.28
N ARG A 147 -39.02 26.30 -13.40
CA ARG A 147 -39.13 27.72 -13.76
C ARG A 147 -37.74 28.34 -13.63
N LEU A 148 -37.07 28.54 -14.76
CA LEU A 148 -35.75 29.15 -14.78
C LEU A 148 -35.89 30.67 -14.62
N LEU A 149 -35.25 31.20 -13.59
CA LEU A 149 -35.09 32.63 -13.35
C LEU A 149 -33.73 33.09 -13.84
N PHE A 150 -33.76 34.12 -14.67
CA PHE A 150 -32.59 34.78 -15.22
C PHE A 150 -32.32 36.06 -14.43
N PRO A 151 -31.06 36.51 -14.35
CA PRO A 151 -30.73 37.80 -13.76
C PRO A 151 -31.20 38.96 -14.66
N ASP A 152 -30.98 40.19 -14.21
CA ASP A 152 -31.27 41.43 -14.94
C ASP A 152 -32.75 41.64 -15.32
N GLY A 153 -33.68 41.00 -14.59
CA GLY A 153 -35.12 41.16 -14.82
C GLY A 153 -35.62 40.51 -16.11
N LEU A 154 -34.83 39.63 -16.72
CA LEU A 154 -35.25 38.86 -17.90
C LEU A 154 -36.43 37.96 -17.56
N LYS A 155 -37.31 37.77 -18.57
CA LYS A 155 -38.50 36.93 -18.43
C LYS A 155 -38.09 35.50 -18.03
N SER A 156 -38.85 34.89 -17.12
CA SER A 156 -38.64 33.49 -16.74
C SER A 156 -38.99 32.54 -17.89
N MET A 157 -38.40 31.35 -17.88
CA MET A 157 -38.71 30.28 -18.82
C MET A 157 -39.23 29.04 -18.09
N LEU A 158 -40.18 28.35 -18.70
CA LEU A 158 -40.67 27.05 -18.25
C LEU A 158 -40.02 25.94 -19.07
N VAL A 159 -39.35 25.00 -18.40
CA VAL A 159 -38.70 23.84 -19.04
C VAL A 159 -39.12 22.54 -18.37
N LEU A 160 -39.17 21.46 -19.15
CA LEU A 160 -39.32 20.11 -18.61
C LEU A 160 -38.06 19.69 -17.86
N SER A 161 -38.22 19.08 -16.68
CA SER A 161 -37.09 18.64 -15.87
C SER A 161 -36.20 17.62 -16.57
N ALA A 162 -36.80 16.75 -17.39
CA ALA A 162 -36.08 15.79 -18.22
C ALA A 162 -35.24 16.44 -19.33
N SER A 163 -35.62 17.62 -19.82
CA SER A 163 -34.92 18.31 -20.92
C SER A 163 -33.68 19.07 -20.47
N VAL A 164 -33.50 19.30 -19.16
CA VAL A 164 -32.34 20.05 -18.64
C VAL A 164 -31.02 19.32 -18.92
N GLY A 165 -30.92 18.00 -18.72
CA GLY A 165 -29.66 17.29 -19.01
C GLY A 165 -29.27 17.36 -20.49
N ASP A 166 -30.25 17.04 -21.36
CA ASP A 166 -29.93 16.62 -22.73
C ASP A 166 -30.33 17.63 -23.81
N LYS A 167 -31.43 18.37 -23.64
CA LYS A 167 -32.04 19.15 -24.74
C LYS A 167 -31.96 20.66 -24.57
N LEU A 168 -31.87 21.15 -23.34
CA LEU A 168 -31.92 22.58 -23.07
C LEU A 168 -30.77 23.36 -23.75
N LEU A 169 -29.55 22.80 -23.73
CA LEU A 169 -28.39 23.38 -24.40
C LEU A 169 -28.57 23.40 -25.93
N GLU A 170 -29.17 22.36 -26.50
CA GLU A 170 -29.43 22.27 -27.94
C GLU A 170 -30.37 23.40 -28.39
N TYR A 171 -31.45 23.66 -27.63
CA TYR A 171 -32.35 24.78 -27.90
C TYR A 171 -31.64 26.13 -27.79
N ALA A 172 -30.79 26.32 -26.78
CA ALA A 172 -30.02 27.56 -26.62
C ALA A 172 -29.07 27.80 -27.80
N VAL A 173 -28.37 26.77 -28.29
CA VAL A 173 -27.49 26.89 -29.46
C VAL A 173 -28.29 27.22 -30.74
N LEU A 174 -29.50 26.68 -30.91
CA LEU A 174 -30.36 27.04 -32.04
C LEU A 174 -30.74 28.53 -32.05
N LYS A 175 -30.97 29.13 -30.87
CA LYS A 175 -31.22 30.57 -30.73
C LYS A 175 -30.00 31.41 -31.08
N ILE A 176 -28.82 31.02 -30.60
CA ILE A 176 -27.57 31.72 -30.95
C ILE A 176 -27.26 31.58 -32.43
N ARG A 177 -27.46 30.40 -33.03
CA ARG A 177 -27.37 30.20 -34.48
C ARG A 177 -28.27 31.17 -35.23
N ASN A 178 -29.52 31.34 -34.77
CA ASN A 178 -30.47 32.24 -35.39
C ASN A 178 -30.01 33.71 -35.29
N TYR A 179 -29.55 34.15 -34.12
CA TYR A 179 -28.95 35.48 -33.95
C TYR A 179 -27.77 35.71 -34.91
N LEU A 180 -26.87 34.73 -35.07
CA LEU A 180 -25.71 34.84 -35.96
C LEU A 180 -26.09 34.90 -37.45
N ARG A 181 -27.23 34.29 -37.85
CA ARG A 181 -27.74 34.33 -39.22
C ARG A 181 -28.41 35.66 -39.58
N LYS A 182 -28.78 36.48 -38.58
CA LYS A 182 -29.47 37.75 -38.81
C LYS A 182 -28.48 38.83 -39.27
N GLY A 183 -28.74 39.40 -40.44
CA GLY A 183 -27.96 40.53 -40.98
C GLY A 183 -26.46 40.25 -41.05
N SER A 184 -25.64 41.20 -40.59
CA SER A 184 -24.18 41.11 -40.53
C SER A 184 -23.64 40.64 -39.16
N ASN A 185 -24.49 40.08 -38.30
CA ASN A 185 -24.12 39.72 -36.92
C ASN A 185 -22.96 38.72 -36.90
N ARG A 186 -22.94 37.73 -37.79
CA ARG A 186 -21.83 36.78 -37.91
C ARG A 186 -20.49 37.51 -38.09
N ASP A 187 -20.39 38.36 -39.11
CA ASP A 187 -19.14 39.01 -39.48
C ASP A 187 -18.69 39.98 -38.39
N TYR A 188 -19.65 40.70 -37.80
CA TYR A 188 -19.42 41.57 -36.65
C TYR A 188 -18.85 40.83 -35.44
N ILE A 189 -19.49 39.73 -35.04
CA ILE A 189 -19.03 38.89 -33.92
C ILE A 189 -17.68 38.26 -34.25
N GLN A 190 -17.48 37.76 -35.46
CA GLN A 190 -16.19 37.23 -35.89
C GLN A 190 -15.07 38.27 -35.75
N GLN A 191 -15.29 39.51 -36.24
CA GLN A 191 -14.32 40.60 -36.10
C GLN A 191 -14.02 40.94 -34.64
N ARG A 192 -15.03 40.90 -33.76
CA ARG A 192 -14.84 41.10 -32.31
C ARG A 192 -14.06 39.98 -31.64
N LEU A 193 -14.15 38.76 -32.14
CA LEU A 193 -13.44 37.60 -31.58
C LEU A 193 -12.00 37.49 -32.08
N LEU A 194 -11.67 37.98 -33.28
CA LEU A 194 -10.33 37.87 -33.88
C LEU A 194 -9.18 38.24 -32.92
N PRO A 195 -9.22 39.36 -32.16
CA PRO A 195 -8.13 39.72 -31.26
C PRO A 195 -7.85 38.67 -30.15
N ALA A 196 -8.89 37.98 -29.68
CA ALA A 196 -8.76 36.95 -28.63
C ALA A 196 -8.21 35.62 -29.17
N PHE A 197 -8.26 35.39 -30.49
CA PHE A 197 -7.84 34.15 -31.16
C PHE A 197 -6.71 34.40 -32.17
N ALA A 198 -5.82 35.36 -31.90
CA ALA A 198 -4.65 35.62 -32.73
C ALA A 198 -3.83 34.33 -32.95
N GLY A 199 -3.56 33.98 -34.21
CA GLY A 199 -2.87 32.73 -34.59
C GLY A 199 -3.77 31.47 -34.64
N LYS A 200 -5.06 31.58 -34.29
CA LYS A 200 -6.07 30.51 -34.37
C LYS A 200 -7.29 30.93 -35.20
N GLU A 201 -7.08 31.80 -36.19
CA GLU A 201 -8.15 32.42 -36.98
C GLU A 201 -8.94 31.40 -37.83
N SER A 202 -8.25 30.40 -38.38
CA SER A 202 -8.90 29.29 -39.10
C SER A 202 -9.85 28.52 -38.19
N LEU A 203 -9.38 28.13 -37.00
CA LEU A 203 -10.18 27.42 -36.00
C LEU A 203 -11.40 28.25 -35.55
N LEU A 204 -11.24 29.57 -35.38
CA LEU A 204 -12.36 30.46 -35.06
C LEU A 204 -13.41 30.45 -36.19
N LYS A 205 -12.97 30.56 -37.45
CA LYS A 205 -13.85 30.54 -38.62
C LYS A 205 -14.57 29.20 -38.76
N ASP A 206 -13.87 28.10 -38.52
CA ASP A 206 -14.41 26.74 -38.57
C ASP A 206 -15.42 26.51 -37.44
N ALA A 207 -15.13 26.94 -36.21
CA ALA A 207 -16.06 26.87 -35.08
C ALA A 207 -17.35 27.65 -35.33
N LEU A 208 -17.24 28.92 -35.78
CA LEU A 208 -18.42 29.72 -36.15
C LEU A 208 -19.23 29.08 -37.28
N THR A 209 -18.54 28.50 -38.27
CA THR A 209 -19.19 27.81 -39.38
C THR A 209 -19.91 26.54 -38.88
N THR A 210 -19.32 25.81 -37.94
CA THR A 210 -19.91 24.63 -37.32
C THR A 210 -21.18 24.99 -36.55
N VAL A 211 -21.18 26.06 -35.74
CA VAL A 211 -22.40 26.56 -35.08
C VAL A 211 -23.52 26.89 -36.08
N LEU A 212 -23.16 27.42 -37.25
CA LEU A 212 -24.11 27.80 -38.29
C LEU A 212 -24.68 26.62 -39.09
N ILE A 213 -23.85 25.64 -39.42
CA ILE A 213 -24.20 24.51 -40.30
C ILE A 213 -24.65 23.29 -39.49
N LYS A 214 -23.91 22.95 -38.44
CA LYS A 214 -24.09 21.75 -37.61
C LYS A 214 -24.10 22.11 -36.10
N PRO A 215 -25.17 22.78 -35.62
CA PRO A 215 -25.21 23.25 -34.23
C PRO A 215 -25.15 22.13 -33.19
N PHE A 216 -25.71 20.95 -33.49
CA PHE A 216 -25.68 19.82 -32.56
C PHE A 216 -24.29 19.19 -32.45
N ASP A 217 -23.52 19.14 -33.54
CA ASP A 217 -22.11 18.74 -33.49
C ASP A 217 -21.31 19.70 -32.60
N ALA A 218 -21.59 21.01 -32.69
CA ALA A 218 -20.95 22.02 -31.82
C ALA A 218 -21.32 21.86 -30.33
N VAL A 219 -22.54 21.39 -30.04
CA VAL A 219 -22.98 21.04 -28.67
C VAL A 219 -22.24 19.79 -28.18
N GLU A 220 -22.15 18.75 -29.00
CA GLU A 220 -21.40 17.54 -28.66
C GLU A 220 -19.91 17.81 -28.45
N GLU A 221 -19.30 18.68 -29.26
CA GLU A 221 -17.94 19.14 -29.05
C GLU A 221 -17.77 19.87 -27.71
N MET A 222 -18.75 20.67 -27.28
CA MET A 222 -18.72 21.31 -25.95
C MET A 222 -18.84 20.28 -24.82
N ARG A 223 -19.73 19.29 -24.97
CA ARG A 223 -19.95 18.21 -23.98
C ARG A 223 -18.72 17.33 -23.79
N GLN A 224 -18.12 16.92 -24.89
CA GLN A 224 -16.98 15.99 -24.91
C GLN A 224 -15.63 16.70 -24.76
N GLY A 225 -15.62 18.03 -24.90
CA GLY A 225 -14.46 18.89 -25.13
C GLY A 225 -13.16 18.43 -24.46
N ARG A 226 -12.32 17.74 -25.24
CA ARG A 226 -10.93 17.40 -24.84
C ARG A 226 -9.95 18.56 -25.09
N ASN A 227 -10.40 19.65 -25.71
CA ASN A 227 -9.57 20.76 -26.18
C ASN A 227 -10.01 22.08 -25.53
N ASP A 228 -9.06 22.77 -24.90
CA ASP A 228 -9.25 24.07 -24.23
C ASP A 228 -9.75 25.18 -25.19
N PHE A 229 -9.51 25.03 -26.50
CA PHE A 229 -10.04 25.95 -27.51
C PHE A 229 -11.57 26.03 -27.50
N VAL A 230 -12.29 24.90 -27.36
CA VAL A 230 -13.75 24.87 -27.46
C VAL A 230 -14.40 25.66 -26.34
N TYR A 231 -13.96 25.44 -25.10
CA TYR A 231 -14.47 26.17 -23.94
C TYR A 231 -14.17 27.66 -23.99
N THR A 232 -12.97 28.00 -24.48
CA THR A 232 -12.55 29.39 -24.68
C THR A 232 -13.38 30.06 -25.77
N PHE A 233 -13.56 29.40 -26.92
CA PHE A 233 -14.42 29.86 -28.01
C PHE A 233 -15.82 30.23 -27.51
N TRP A 234 -16.48 29.32 -26.81
CA TRP A 234 -17.83 29.55 -26.31
C TRP A 234 -17.89 30.69 -25.29
N ALA A 235 -16.94 30.78 -24.35
CA ALA A 235 -16.89 31.86 -23.36
C ALA A 235 -16.71 33.25 -24.00
N TYR A 236 -15.84 33.36 -25.02
CA TYR A 236 -15.67 34.61 -25.73
C TYR A 236 -16.87 34.92 -26.63
N LEU A 237 -17.45 33.93 -27.29
CA LEU A 237 -18.64 34.10 -28.13
C LEU A 237 -19.82 34.61 -27.29
N THR A 238 -20.12 33.97 -26.16
CA THR A 238 -21.24 34.38 -25.31
C THR A 238 -21.05 35.78 -24.76
N SER A 239 -19.84 36.11 -24.29
CA SER A 239 -19.47 37.46 -23.84
C SER A 239 -19.60 38.50 -24.96
N ALA A 240 -19.16 38.19 -26.19
CA ALA A 240 -19.22 39.12 -27.32
C ALA A 240 -20.67 39.44 -27.72
N ILE A 241 -21.54 38.43 -27.81
CA ILE A 241 -22.96 38.60 -28.12
C ILE A 241 -23.67 39.32 -26.97
N ARG A 242 -23.38 38.97 -25.71
CA ARG A 242 -23.97 39.63 -24.53
C ARG A 242 -23.71 41.14 -24.55
N LYS A 243 -22.47 41.55 -24.83
CA LYS A 243 -22.08 42.97 -24.95
C LYS A 243 -22.79 43.70 -26.09
N ASP A 244 -23.10 43.00 -27.17
CA ASP A 244 -23.89 43.57 -28.28
C ASP A 244 -25.35 43.80 -27.87
N LEU A 245 -25.97 42.81 -27.20
CA LEU A 245 -27.38 42.86 -26.83
C LEU A 245 -27.67 43.82 -25.68
N VAL A 246 -26.79 43.96 -24.69
CA VAL A 246 -26.96 44.89 -23.55
C VAL A 246 -26.92 46.36 -23.99
N GLY A 247 -26.32 46.67 -25.15
CA GLY A 247 -26.27 48.03 -25.68
C GLY A 247 -27.59 48.55 -26.26
N LYS A 248 -28.64 47.72 -26.35
CA LYS A 248 -29.94 48.09 -26.92
C LYS A 248 -30.89 48.60 -25.84
N SER A 249 -31.53 49.74 -26.07
CA SER A 249 -32.47 50.35 -25.10
C SER A 249 -33.79 49.60 -24.97
N ASP A 250 -34.29 49.04 -26.09
CA ASP A 250 -35.55 48.28 -26.15
C ASP A 250 -35.30 46.90 -26.77
N PRO A 251 -35.09 45.84 -25.96
CA PRO A 251 -34.80 44.52 -26.48
C PRO A 251 -36.05 43.90 -27.10
N THR A 252 -35.91 43.41 -28.34
CA THR A 252 -36.95 42.63 -29.00
C THR A 252 -37.13 41.26 -28.32
N PRO A 253 -38.27 40.55 -28.53
CA PRO A 253 -38.43 39.18 -28.02
C PRO A 253 -37.29 38.24 -28.46
N ASP A 254 -36.74 38.45 -29.65
CA ASP A 254 -35.59 37.72 -30.18
C ASP A 254 -34.29 38.02 -29.41
N ASP A 255 -34.09 39.30 -29.04
CA ASP A 255 -32.94 39.73 -28.23
C ASP A 255 -33.02 39.11 -26.83
N VAL A 256 -34.22 39.11 -26.21
CA VAL A 256 -34.46 38.48 -24.90
C VAL A 256 -34.19 36.97 -24.96
N CYS A 257 -34.65 36.28 -26.00
CA CYS A 257 -34.39 34.84 -26.17
C CYS A 257 -32.91 34.54 -26.39
N SER A 258 -32.21 35.42 -27.13
CA SER A 258 -30.77 35.32 -27.31
C SER A 258 -30.07 35.50 -25.97
N GLN A 259 -30.43 36.51 -25.16
CA GLN A 259 -29.88 36.71 -23.82
C GLN A 259 -30.10 35.52 -22.88
N GLN A 260 -31.32 34.96 -22.83
CA GLN A 260 -31.63 33.75 -22.06
C GLN A 260 -30.73 32.57 -22.49
N SER A 261 -30.52 32.42 -23.80
CA SER A 261 -29.66 31.36 -24.36
C SER A 261 -28.20 31.54 -23.97
N LEU A 262 -27.70 32.78 -23.92
CA LEU A 262 -26.33 33.08 -23.50
C LEU A 262 -26.08 32.65 -22.05
N PHE A 263 -27.03 32.93 -21.13
CA PHE A 263 -26.92 32.48 -19.75
C PHE A 263 -26.89 30.95 -19.63
N ILE A 264 -27.78 30.26 -20.34
CA ILE A 264 -27.77 28.80 -20.39
C ILE A 264 -26.42 28.33 -20.90
N MET A 265 -25.95 28.82 -22.04
CA MET A 265 -24.70 28.37 -22.64
C MET A 265 -23.48 28.63 -21.76
N ASP A 266 -23.42 29.77 -21.07
CA ASP A 266 -22.34 30.09 -20.11
C ASP A 266 -22.28 29.08 -18.95
N VAL A 267 -23.44 28.69 -18.42
CA VAL A 267 -23.54 27.70 -17.34
C VAL A 267 -23.04 26.32 -17.83
N TYR A 268 -23.52 25.84 -18.97
CA TYR A 268 -23.10 24.54 -19.50
C TYR A 268 -21.62 24.54 -19.90
N ASN A 269 -21.14 25.62 -20.52
CA ASN A 269 -19.74 25.75 -20.91
C ASN A 269 -18.81 25.68 -19.69
N THR A 270 -19.16 26.38 -18.61
CA THR A 270 -18.40 26.37 -17.34
C THR A 270 -18.45 25.00 -16.68
N LEU A 271 -19.63 24.37 -16.64
CA LEU A 271 -19.82 23.05 -16.07
C LEU A 271 -18.99 21.99 -16.80
N TYR A 272 -19.10 21.91 -18.13
CA TYR A 272 -18.34 20.94 -18.93
C TYR A 272 -16.85 21.21 -18.88
N ARG A 273 -16.40 22.47 -18.88
CA ARG A 273 -15.00 22.83 -18.66
C ARG A 273 -14.50 22.30 -17.32
N SER A 274 -15.25 22.52 -16.24
CA SER A 274 -14.88 22.06 -14.90
C SER A 274 -14.81 20.53 -14.82
N ARG A 275 -15.74 19.83 -15.49
CA ARG A 275 -15.77 18.36 -15.57
C ARG A 275 -14.57 17.82 -16.35
N ALA A 276 -14.26 18.40 -17.51
CA ALA A 276 -13.11 18.02 -18.33
C ALA A 276 -11.80 18.26 -17.56
N GLN A 277 -11.67 19.41 -16.90
CA GLN A 277 -10.51 19.72 -16.07
C GLN A 277 -10.34 18.72 -14.91
N ARG A 278 -11.41 18.42 -14.16
CA ARG A 278 -11.37 17.40 -13.10
C ARG A 278 -10.96 16.03 -13.65
N GLY A 279 -11.46 15.66 -14.83
CA GLY A 279 -11.07 14.43 -15.52
C GLY A 279 -9.57 14.36 -15.85
N GLN A 280 -9.01 15.44 -16.39
CA GLN A 280 -7.58 15.53 -16.71
C GLN A 280 -6.70 15.57 -15.45
N GLU A 281 -7.11 16.32 -14.43
CA GLU A 281 -6.42 16.35 -13.12
C GLU A 281 -6.41 14.97 -12.46
N ARG A 282 -7.53 14.25 -12.55
CA ARG A 282 -7.65 12.86 -12.08
C ARG A 282 -6.71 11.91 -12.82
N GLU A 283 -6.69 11.94 -14.15
CA GLU A 283 -5.79 11.10 -14.95
C GLU A 283 -4.31 11.41 -14.65
N THR A 284 -3.98 12.69 -14.55
CA THR A 284 -2.63 13.14 -14.16
C THR A 284 -2.27 12.69 -12.75
N ALA A 285 -3.23 12.71 -11.81
CA ALA A 285 -3.03 12.24 -10.46
C ALA A 285 -2.79 10.72 -10.40
N PHE A 286 -3.49 9.92 -11.21
CA PHE A 286 -3.23 8.48 -11.33
C PHE A 286 -1.89 8.16 -12.00
N ASN A 287 -1.48 8.93 -13.00
CA ASN A 287 -0.14 8.80 -13.58
C ASN A 287 0.95 9.11 -12.55
N ASN A 288 0.75 10.16 -11.74
CA ASN A 288 1.65 10.49 -10.62
C ASN A 288 1.64 9.39 -9.55
N LEU A 289 0.48 8.82 -9.21
CA LEU A 289 0.34 7.71 -8.29
C LEU A 289 1.19 6.50 -8.75
N GLY A 290 1.05 6.10 -10.02
CA GLY A 290 1.85 5.02 -10.61
C GLY A 290 3.36 5.30 -10.53
N ASN A 291 3.78 6.55 -10.72
CA ASN A 291 5.19 6.94 -10.57
C ASN A 291 5.68 6.90 -9.10
N LEU A 292 4.82 7.25 -8.13
CA LEU A 292 5.16 7.17 -6.70
C LEU A 292 5.26 5.73 -6.21
N LEU A 293 4.39 4.83 -6.68
CA LEU A 293 4.46 3.40 -6.37
C LEU A 293 5.79 2.77 -6.83
N ARG A 294 6.39 3.31 -7.89
CA ARG A 294 7.72 2.90 -8.38
C ARG A 294 8.90 3.49 -7.60
N LYS A 295 8.67 4.27 -6.54
CA LYS A 295 9.75 4.80 -5.67
C LYS A 295 9.95 3.90 -4.45
N VAL A 296 11.17 3.91 -3.90
CA VAL A 296 11.52 3.23 -2.64
C VAL A 296 10.59 3.74 -1.52
N PRO A 297 9.98 2.89 -0.66
CA PRO A 297 10.28 1.48 -0.39
C PRO A 297 9.72 0.42 -1.36
N TYR A 298 9.03 0.81 -2.44
CA TYR A 298 8.36 -0.04 -3.44
C TYR A 298 7.14 -0.84 -2.94
N LEU A 299 7.10 -1.16 -1.65
CA LEU A 299 5.99 -1.84 -1.00
C LEU A 299 5.16 -0.82 -0.22
N TYR A 300 3.87 -0.69 -0.55
CA TYR A 300 2.98 0.28 0.09
C TYR A 300 1.65 -0.34 0.51
N THR A 301 1.14 0.06 1.66
CA THR A 301 -0.23 -0.27 2.09
C THR A 301 -1.25 0.73 1.53
N MET A 302 -2.54 0.37 1.50
CA MET A 302 -3.59 1.29 1.08
C MET A 302 -3.60 2.59 1.90
N GLN A 303 -3.31 2.51 3.21
CA GLN A 303 -3.22 3.68 4.09
C GLN A 303 -2.10 4.63 3.66
N GLU A 304 -0.92 4.10 3.36
CA GLU A 304 0.23 4.90 2.91
C GLU A 304 -0.03 5.54 1.53
N ILE A 305 -0.74 4.83 0.63
CA ILE A 305 -1.13 5.35 -0.67
C ILE A 305 -2.09 6.53 -0.53
N CYS A 306 -3.02 6.48 0.43
CA CYS A 306 -3.91 7.60 0.72
C CYS A 306 -3.13 8.88 1.13
N ASP A 307 -1.97 8.73 1.76
CA ASP A 307 -1.14 9.85 2.21
C ASP A 307 -0.20 10.41 1.13
N PHE A 308 -0.24 9.87 -0.10
CA PHE A 308 0.61 10.32 -1.19
C PHE A 308 0.32 11.76 -1.62
N ARG A 309 1.40 12.47 -1.93
CA ARG A 309 1.39 13.88 -2.33
C ARG A 309 2.01 14.04 -3.71
N ASP A 310 1.51 15.02 -4.45
CA ASP A 310 2.09 15.43 -5.72
C ASP A 310 3.45 16.13 -5.53
N THR A 311 4.07 16.51 -6.64
CA THR A 311 5.37 17.21 -6.65
C THR A 311 5.33 18.57 -5.97
N GLN A 312 4.15 19.14 -5.73
CA GLN A 312 3.94 20.41 -5.04
C GLN A 312 3.54 20.23 -3.57
N GLY A 313 3.54 18.99 -3.06
CA GLY A 313 3.22 18.67 -1.67
C GLY A 313 1.71 18.62 -1.37
N ARG A 314 0.85 18.70 -2.39
CA ARG A 314 -0.60 18.59 -2.23
C ARG A 314 -1.04 17.12 -2.22
N PRO A 315 -2.00 16.71 -1.39
CA PRO A 315 -2.50 15.35 -1.40
C PRO A 315 -3.05 14.97 -2.78
N LEU A 316 -2.83 13.72 -3.19
CA LEU A 316 -3.47 13.18 -4.40
C LEU A 316 -4.96 12.92 -4.17
N LEU A 317 -5.32 12.47 -2.96
CA LEU A 317 -6.71 12.41 -2.52
C LEU A 317 -7.34 13.82 -2.55
N GLY A 318 -8.52 13.92 -3.16
CA GLY A 318 -9.16 15.18 -3.48
C GLY A 318 -9.12 15.52 -4.97
N LYS A 319 -8.13 15.02 -5.72
CA LYS A 319 -8.16 14.98 -7.21
C LYS A 319 -8.88 13.75 -7.75
N TYR A 320 -8.96 12.71 -6.92
CA TYR A 320 -9.81 11.54 -7.08
C TYR A 320 -10.42 11.17 -5.72
N THR A 321 -11.51 10.43 -5.76
CA THR A 321 -12.19 9.86 -4.59
C THR A 321 -11.54 8.55 -4.15
N ARG A 322 -11.84 8.12 -2.92
CA ARG A 322 -11.34 6.83 -2.41
C ARG A 322 -11.88 5.65 -3.22
N ASP A 323 -13.16 5.70 -3.59
CA ASP A 323 -13.80 4.63 -4.36
C ASP A 323 -13.16 4.48 -5.76
N GLU A 324 -12.80 5.61 -6.38
CA GLU A 324 -12.05 5.62 -7.64
C GLU A 324 -10.64 5.04 -7.48
N LEU A 325 -9.95 5.31 -6.36
CA LEU A 325 -8.65 4.72 -6.07
C LEU A 325 -8.74 3.20 -5.90
N GLU A 326 -9.71 2.72 -5.13
CA GLU A 326 -9.94 1.30 -4.90
C GLU A 326 -10.28 0.58 -6.21
N THR A 327 -11.10 1.21 -7.05
CA THR A 327 -11.41 0.72 -8.41
C THR A 327 -10.16 0.68 -9.28
N TRP A 328 -9.35 1.74 -9.30
CA TRP A 328 -8.12 1.81 -10.10
C TRP A 328 -7.10 0.73 -9.68
N ILE A 329 -6.93 0.50 -8.38
CA ILE A 329 -6.04 -0.55 -7.85
C ILE A 329 -6.59 -1.93 -8.20
N HIS A 330 -7.90 -2.14 -8.06
CA HIS A 330 -8.53 -3.40 -8.42
C HIS A 330 -8.31 -3.70 -9.91
N GLU A 331 -8.57 -2.73 -10.79
CA GLU A 331 -8.38 -2.90 -12.23
C GLU A 331 -6.95 -3.28 -12.58
N ARG A 332 -5.95 -2.60 -12.01
CA ARG A 332 -4.53 -2.89 -12.28
C ARG A 332 -3.97 -4.13 -11.58
N SER A 333 -4.70 -4.71 -10.64
CA SER A 333 -4.35 -5.99 -9.99
C SER A 333 -5.10 -7.18 -10.58
N THR A 334 -6.15 -6.97 -11.38
CA THR A 334 -6.91 -8.08 -11.99
C THR A 334 -6.94 -8.09 -13.51
N LYS A 335 -6.87 -6.93 -14.19
CA LYS A 335 -6.85 -6.88 -15.66
C LYS A 335 -5.43 -7.13 -16.16
N ALA A 336 -5.21 -8.25 -16.82
CA ALA A 336 -3.99 -8.56 -17.54
C ALA A 336 -4.31 -9.28 -18.86
N GLU A 337 -3.46 -9.11 -19.87
CA GLU A 337 -3.53 -9.88 -21.12
C GLU A 337 -3.26 -11.36 -20.85
N GLU A 338 -3.79 -12.24 -21.71
CA GLU A 338 -3.64 -13.68 -21.54
C GLU A 338 -2.16 -14.07 -21.58
N GLY A 339 -1.64 -14.58 -20.46
CA GLY A 339 -0.22 -14.92 -20.30
C GLY A 339 0.67 -13.84 -19.70
N VAL A 340 0.12 -12.68 -19.29
CA VAL A 340 0.86 -11.56 -18.67
C VAL A 340 0.42 -11.37 -17.22
N LEU A 341 1.33 -10.97 -16.33
CA LEU A 341 0.96 -10.63 -14.95
C LEU A 341 0.36 -9.20 -14.85
N PRO A 342 -0.59 -8.99 -13.93
CA PRO A 342 -1.11 -7.66 -13.61
C PRO A 342 0.01 -6.67 -13.23
N GLU A 343 -0.18 -5.38 -13.54
CA GLU A 343 0.82 -4.36 -13.28
C GLU A 343 1.12 -4.19 -11.78
N ILE A 344 0.09 -4.37 -10.93
CA ILE A 344 0.20 -4.29 -9.48
C ILE A 344 -0.01 -5.68 -8.87
N LEU A 345 0.95 -6.11 -8.08
CA LEU A 345 0.92 -7.37 -7.34
C LEU A 345 0.57 -7.10 -5.87
N LEU A 346 -0.24 -7.98 -5.31
CA LEU A 346 -0.66 -7.94 -3.90
C LEU A 346 0.20 -8.91 -3.09
N ILE A 347 0.87 -8.42 -2.05
CA ILE A 347 1.70 -9.22 -1.14
C ILE A 347 1.08 -9.24 0.25
N ASN A 348 1.00 -10.41 0.87
CA ASN A 348 0.60 -10.52 2.26
C ASN A 348 1.78 -10.21 3.19
N THR A 349 1.61 -9.24 4.08
CA THR A 349 2.65 -8.82 5.05
C THR A 349 2.68 -9.65 6.34
N GLY A 350 1.90 -10.74 6.42
CA GLY A 350 1.86 -11.66 7.57
C GLY A 350 0.91 -11.22 8.69
N ASN A 351 0.60 -9.93 8.80
CA ASN A 351 -0.31 -9.36 9.81
C ASN A 351 -1.78 -9.28 9.32
N GLY A 352 -2.16 -10.06 8.31
CA GLY A 352 -3.46 -9.93 7.63
C GLY A 352 -3.63 -8.65 6.80
N ARG A 353 -2.56 -7.87 6.64
CA ARG A 353 -2.53 -6.68 5.80
C ARG A 353 -1.95 -7.01 4.43
N THR A 354 -2.63 -6.55 3.40
CA THR A 354 -2.16 -6.63 2.01
C THR A 354 -1.39 -5.37 1.67
N ALA A 355 -0.21 -5.55 1.10
CA ALA A 355 0.61 -4.48 0.54
C ALA A 355 0.68 -4.62 -0.99
N LEU A 356 0.93 -3.49 -1.64
CA LEU A 356 0.93 -3.32 -3.09
C LEU A 356 2.37 -3.08 -3.55
N ILE A 357 2.75 -3.75 -4.63
CA ILE A 357 4.02 -3.53 -5.31
C ILE A 357 3.80 -3.58 -6.82
N THR A 358 4.53 -2.76 -7.58
CA THR A 358 4.47 -2.84 -9.04
C THR A 358 5.35 -4.00 -9.53
N LYS A 359 4.92 -4.72 -10.57
CA LYS A 359 5.60 -5.94 -11.04
C LYS A 359 7.07 -5.71 -11.43
N ASP A 360 7.35 -4.58 -12.05
CA ASP A 360 8.69 -4.09 -12.46
C ASP A 360 9.62 -3.83 -11.26
N ARG A 361 9.08 -3.60 -10.06
CA ARG A 361 9.85 -3.39 -8.83
C ARG A 361 9.88 -4.59 -7.90
N PHE A 362 9.16 -5.66 -8.22
CA PHE A 362 9.11 -6.86 -7.39
C PHE A 362 10.46 -7.59 -7.29
N LEU A 363 11.14 -7.88 -8.40
CA LEU A 363 12.45 -8.54 -8.39
C LEU A 363 13.56 -7.67 -7.74
N PRO A 364 13.68 -6.37 -8.04
CA PRO A 364 14.61 -5.49 -7.32
C PRO A 364 14.35 -5.45 -5.81
N TYR A 365 13.09 -5.45 -5.40
CA TYR A 365 12.70 -5.48 -3.99
C TYR A 365 13.07 -6.80 -3.32
N LEU A 366 12.79 -7.93 -3.97
CA LEU A 366 13.20 -9.26 -3.48
C LEU A 366 14.72 -9.37 -3.32
N LEU A 367 15.50 -8.90 -4.30
CA LEU A 367 16.95 -8.87 -4.23
C LEU A 367 17.47 -8.09 -3.03
N LYS A 368 16.86 -6.94 -2.73
CA LYS A 368 17.19 -6.14 -1.55
C LYS A 368 16.92 -6.94 -0.26
N LEU A 369 15.74 -7.55 -0.15
CA LEU A 369 15.38 -8.38 1.01
C LEU A 369 16.30 -9.59 1.17
N MET A 370 16.67 -10.26 0.08
CA MET A 370 17.60 -11.40 0.09
C MET A 370 18.99 -10.97 0.59
N ARG A 371 19.50 -9.81 0.17
CA ARG A 371 20.79 -9.28 0.62
C ARG A 371 20.78 -8.92 2.10
N GLU A 372 19.72 -8.26 2.57
CA GLU A 372 19.53 -7.92 3.98
C GLU A 372 19.41 -9.19 4.85
N ALA A 373 18.59 -10.16 4.41
CA ALA A 373 18.44 -11.44 5.10
C ALA A 373 19.74 -12.24 5.14
N ARG A 374 20.49 -12.29 4.03
CA ARG A 374 21.79 -12.96 3.95
C ARG A 374 22.76 -12.41 4.99
N ALA A 375 22.88 -11.09 5.09
CA ALA A 375 23.81 -10.44 6.02
C ALA A 375 23.50 -10.81 7.48
N THR A 376 22.23 -10.72 7.86
CA THR A 376 21.76 -11.05 9.21
C THR A 376 21.93 -12.54 9.52
N ILE A 377 21.42 -13.41 8.64
CA ILE A 377 21.44 -14.87 8.85
C ILE A 377 22.88 -15.41 8.86
N LYS A 378 23.76 -14.92 7.99
CA LYS A 378 25.17 -15.31 7.99
C LYS A 378 25.85 -14.94 9.31
N ALA A 379 25.61 -13.73 9.81
CA ALA A 379 26.19 -13.27 11.08
C ALA A 379 25.71 -14.13 12.27
N ASP A 380 24.41 -14.39 12.34
CA ASP A 380 23.82 -15.23 13.39
C ASP A 380 24.35 -16.67 13.32
N LEU A 381 24.33 -17.31 12.14
CA LEU A 381 24.87 -18.66 11.97
C LEU A 381 26.36 -18.72 12.35
N THR A 382 27.15 -17.73 11.94
CA THR A 382 28.59 -17.68 12.25
C THR A 382 28.81 -17.60 13.77
N ARG A 383 28.04 -16.75 14.47
CA ARG A 383 28.09 -16.63 15.93
C ARG A 383 27.67 -17.92 16.62
N ASP A 384 26.52 -18.46 16.24
CA ASP A 384 25.93 -19.64 16.87
C ASP A 384 26.84 -20.85 16.66
N TRP A 385 27.29 -21.09 15.42
CA TRP A 385 28.21 -22.19 15.11
C TRP A 385 29.57 -22.03 15.77
N ARG A 386 30.09 -20.81 15.89
CA ARG A 386 31.33 -20.54 16.64
C ARG A 386 31.17 -20.93 18.12
N SER A 387 30.05 -20.60 18.74
CA SER A 387 29.78 -20.95 20.14
C SER A 387 29.68 -22.47 20.35
N LEU A 388 28.91 -23.15 19.48
CA LEU A 388 28.74 -24.61 19.52
C LEU A 388 30.08 -25.32 19.29
N LEU A 389 30.84 -24.88 18.28
CA LEU A 389 32.14 -25.47 17.99
C LEU A 389 33.16 -25.19 19.09
N TYR A 390 33.08 -24.05 19.80
CA TYR A 390 33.93 -23.75 20.95
C TYR A 390 33.68 -24.71 22.13
N ASP A 391 32.45 -25.22 22.26
CA ASP A 391 32.06 -26.22 23.25
C ASP A 391 32.14 -27.67 22.73
N PHE A 392 32.75 -27.89 21.56
CA PHE A 392 32.89 -29.19 20.88
C PHE A 392 31.55 -29.85 20.48
N GLU A 393 30.48 -29.06 20.40
CA GLU A 393 29.16 -29.51 19.96
C GLU A 393 29.03 -29.36 18.44
N ARG A 394 28.19 -30.21 17.83
CA ARG A 394 27.85 -30.16 16.41
C ARG A 394 26.35 -30.33 16.25
N VAL A 395 25.81 -29.67 15.25
CA VAL A 395 24.39 -29.74 14.88
C VAL A 395 24.27 -30.37 13.50
N ASP A 396 23.15 -31.03 13.23
CA ASP A 396 22.91 -31.74 11.96
C ASP A 396 23.07 -30.81 10.74
N ALA A 397 22.70 -29.53 10.87
CA ALA A 397 22.90 -28.51 9.84
C ALA A 397 24.37 -28.19 9.51
N MET A 398 25.33 -28.61 10.35
CA MET A 398 26.76 -28.53 10.03
C MET A 398 27.22 -29.73 9.18
N ILE A 399 26.48 -30.84 9.19
CA ILE A 399 26.88 -32.12 8.62
C ILE A 399 26.17 -32.36 7.29
N ASP A 400 24.87 -32.09 7.25
CA ASP A 400 23.96 -32.42 6.15
C ASP A 400 23.37 -31.16 5.49
N ASP A 401 23.31 -31.18 4.16
CA ASP A 401 22.82 -30.05 3.34
C ASP A 401 21.30 -29.89 3.47
N HIS A 402 20.54 -30.99 3.60
CA HIS A 402 19.09 -30.91 3.77
C HIS A 402 18.71 -30.30 5.13
N SER A 403 19.38 -30.74 6.20
CA SER A 403 19.23 -30.17 7.55
C SER A 403 19.62 -28.69 7.60
N PHE A 404 20.64 -28.29 6.83
CA PHE A 404 21.04 -26.89 6.68
C PHE A 404 19.97 -26.04 5.98
N ARG A 405 19.37 -26.54 4.89
CA ARG A 405 18.26 -25.85 4.20
C ARG A 405 17.04 -25.66 5.10
N LEU A 406 16.70 -26.68 5.90
CA LEU A 406 15.63 -26.58 6.90
C LEU A 406 15.94 -25.51 7.95
N GLU A 407 17.17 -25.43 8.44
CA GLU A 407 17.56 -24.37 9.39
C GLU A 407 17.50 -22.98 8.74
N LEU A 408 17.98 -22.82 7.50
CA LEU A 408 17.89 -21.57 6.75
C LEU A 408 16.43 -21.13 6.56
N SER A 409 15.52 -22.03 6.19
CA SER A 409 14.10 -21.70 6.02
C SER A 409 13.46 -21.16 7.31
N LYS A 410 13.76 -21.77 8.46
CA LYS A 410 13.29 -21.32 9.79
C LYS A 410 13.85 -19.94 10.13
N ARG A 411 15.13 -19.71 9.85
CA ARG A 411 15.80 -18.43 10.10
C ARG A 411 15.28 -17.33 9.17
N ILE A 412 14.98 -17.62 7.89
CA ILE A 412 14.32 -16.67 6.98
C ILE A 412 12.95 -16.26 7.50
N ALA A 413 12.13 -17.22 7.93
CA ALA A 413 10.80 -16.93 8.48
C ALA A 413 10.85 -16.03 9.72
N THR A 414 11.92 -16.15 10.52
CA THR A 414 12.10 -15.35 11.75
C THR A 414 12.75 -13.99 11.48
N ALA A 415 13.81 -13.95 10.67
CA ALA A 415 14.62 -12.75 10.44
C ALA A 415 14.04 -11.84 9.34
N ALA A 416 13.34 -12.41 8.36
CA ALA A 416 12.80 -11.70 7.20
C ALA A 416 11.41 -12.24 6.82
N PRO A 417 10.37 -11.97 7.62
CA PRO A 417 9.02 -12.51 7.38
C PRO A 417 8.44 -12.07 6.03
N LEU A 418 8.70 -10.84 5.58
CA LEU A 418 8.26 -10.34 4.26
C LEU A 418 8.91 -11.10 3.09
N LEU A 419 10.18 -11.48 3.24
CA LEU A 419 10.85 -12.31 2.24
C LEU A 419 10.20 -13.70 2.20
N SER A 420 9.92 -14.28 3.38
CA SER A 420 9.26 -15.58 3.48
C SER A 420 7.88 -15.58 2.83
N THR A 421 7.06 -14.55 3.04
CA THR A 421 5.73 -14.47 2.43
C THR A 421 5.82 -14.26 0.93
N ALA A 422 6.69 -13.37 0.46
CA ALA A 422 6.87 -13.12 -0.97
C ALA A 422 7.37 -14.37 -1.73
N LEU A 423 8.25 -15.16 -1.13
CA LEU A 423 8.73 -16.43 -1.71
C LEU A 423 7.63 -17.50 -1.73
N ALA A 424 6.80 -17.59 -0.69
CA ALA A 424 5.71 -18.57 -0.61
C ALA A 424 4.61 -18.36 -1.67
N MET A 425 4.46 -17.14 -2.17
CA MET A 425 3.45 -16.80 -3.19
C MET A 425 3.81 -17.28 -4.61
N ASN A 426 5.04 -17.79 -4.84
CA ASN A 426 5.53 -18.26 -6.14
C ASN A 426 5.36 -17.25 -7.31
N LEU A 427 5.27 -15.94 -7.01
CA LEU A 427 5.21 -14.89 -8.03
C LEU A 427 6.58 -14.60 -8.65
N ALA A 428 7.69 -14.88 -7.95
CA ALA A 428 9.03 -14.52 -8.40
C ALA A 428 9.48 -15.21 -9.69
N PRO A 429 9.25 -16.53 -9.87
CA PRO A 429 9.54 -17.19 -11.14
C PRO A 429 8.69 -16.65 -12.30
N LEU A 430 7.41 -16.34 -12.06
CA LEU A 430 6.50 -15.80 -13.07
C LEU A 430 6.95 -14.40 -13.53
N VAL A 431 7.29 -13.51 -12.60
CA VAL A 431 7.82 -12.17 -12.92
C VAL A 431 9.17 -12.27 -13.62
N TYR A 432 10.03 -13.23 -13.23
CA TYR A 432 11.32 -13.44 -13.88
C TYR A 432 11.18 -13.93 -15.32
N GLU A 433 10.26 -14.85 -15.60
CA GLU A 433 9.98 -15.32 -16.96
C GLU A 433 9.44 -14.22 -17.87
N GLU A 434 8.54 -13.37 -17.36
CA GLU A 434 7.98 -12.23 -18.11
C GLU A 434 9.06 -11.18 -18.44
N HIS A 435 9.94 -10.88 -17.48
CA HIS A 435 10.98 -9.85 -17.63
C HIS A 435 12.33 -10.40 -18.13
N LYS A 436 12.41 -11.67 -18.56
CA LYS A 436 13.67 -12.32 -18.95
C LYS A 436 14.41 -11.52 -20.03
N GLY A 437 15.65 -11.13 -19.75
CA GLY A 437 16.49 -10.34 -20.67
C GLY A 437 16.30 -8.82 -20.57
N SER A 438 15.43 -8.34 -19.67
CA SER A 438 15.32 -6.92 -19.33
C SER A 438 16.33 -6.50 -18.23
N ARG A 439 16.48 -5.19 -18.02
CA ARG A 439 17.29 -4.64 -16.91
C ARG A 439 16.72 -5.00 -15.52
N GLU A 440 15.43 -5.36 -15.45
CA GLU A 440 14.70 -5.64 -14.21
C GLU A 440 14.89 -7.10 -13.75
N ALA A 441 15.28 -8.00 -14.66
CA ALA A 441 15.61 -9.40 -14.38
C ALA A 441 17.06 -9.71 -14.80
N PRO A 442 18.07 -9.29 -14.01
CA PRO A 442 19.46 -9.58 -14.31
C PRO A 442 19.71 -11.08 -14.39
N ALA A 443 20.63 -11.51 -15.27
CA ALA A 443 21.00 -12.92 -15.45
C ALA A 443 21.48 -13.61 -14.15
N GLU A 444 21.94 -12.84 -13.17
CA GLU A 444 22.29 -13.30 -11.82
C GLU A 444 21.11 -13.96 -11.08
N LEU A 445 19.87 -13.66 -11.47
CA LEU A 445 18.66 -14.24 -10.90
C LEU A 445 18.23 -15.57 -11.55
N GLU A 446 18.83 -15.96 -12.68
CA GLU A 446 18.49 -17.21 -13.38
C GLU A 446 18.62 -18.45 -12.48
N PRO A 447 19.67 -18.59 -11.63
CA PRO A 447 19.77 -19.70 -10.69
C PRO A 447 18.74 -19.67 -9.56
N CYS A 448 18.17 -18.49 -9.26
CA CYS A 448 17.24 -18.29 -8.13
C CYS A 448 15.77 -18.49 -8.53
N PHE A 449 15.39 -18.01 -9.72
CA PHE A 449 13.99 -17.95 -10.16
C PHE A 449 13.77 -18.49 -11.58
N GLY A 450 14.80 -19.04 -12.21
CA GLY A 450 14.69 -19.62 -13.54
C GLY A 450 13.89 -20.93 -13.56
N TYR A 451 13.53 -21.36 -14.78
CA TYR A 451 12.88 -22.66 -15.04
C TYR A 451 11.52 -22.83 -14.33
N GLY A 452 10.78 -21.74 -14.12
CA GLY A 452 9.47 -21.75 -13.49
C GLY A 452 9.46 -22.17 -12.02
N ARG A 453 10.60 -22.15 -11.32
CA ARG A 453 10.71 -22.59 -9.91
C ARG A 453 11.56 -21.64 -9.07
N THR A 454 11.17 -21.49 -7.81
CA THR A 454 11.99 -20.81 -6.79
C THR A 454 13.05 -21.79 -6.28
N ALA A 455 14.30 -21.35 -6.24
CA ALA A 455 15.44 -22.14 -5.77
C ALA A 455 15.42 -22.36 -4.24
N ASP A 456 16.24 -23.31 -3.79
CA ASP A 456 16.38 -23.61 -2.36
C ASP A 456 17.03 -22.45 -1.58
N PRO A 457 16.79 -22.32 -0.26
CA PRO A 457 17.28 -21.22 0.57
C PRO A 457 18.80 -21.00 0.57
N ASP A 458 19.58 -22.06 0.36
CA ASP A 458 21.04 -22.02 0.23
C ASP A 458 21.48 -21.29 -1.04
N VAL A 459 20.78 -21.53 -2.15
CA VAL A 459 21.00 -20.84 -3.43
C VAL A 459 20.49 -19.40 -3.37
N LEU A 460 19.29 -19.18 -2.82
CA LEU A 460 18.69 -17.83 -2.69
C LEU A 460 19.56 -16.88 -1.88
N LEU A 461 20.15 -17.35 -0.77
CA LEU A 461 21.01 -16.51 0.07
C LEU A 461 22.49 -16.56 -0.33
N ASP A 462 22.88 -17.37 -1.32
CA ASP A 462 24.28 -17.64 -1.67
C ASP A 462 25.11 -18.01 -0.42
N LEU A 463 24.59 -18.97 0.34
CA LEU A 463 25.20 -19.50 1.56
C LEU A 463 25.50 -20.99 1.41
N ASP A 464 26.76 -21.32 1.16
CA ASP A 464 27.24 -22.70 1.17
C ASP A 464 27.66 -23.11 2.58
N ARG A 465 27.04 -24.19 3.08
CA ARG A 465 27.36 -24.82 4.38
C ARG A 465 28.86 -25.07 4.54
N LYS A 466 29.53 -25.62 3.51
CA LYS A 466 30.96 -25.99 3.60
C LYS A 466 31.83 -24.76 3.76
N ARG A 467 31.58 -23.71 2.97
CA ARG A 467 32.30 -22.43 3.06
C ARG A 467 32.08 -21.77 4.42
N LEU A 468 30.83 -21.70 4.88
CA LEU A 468 30.48 -21.10 6.16
C LEU A 468 31.18 -21.84 7.32
N LEU A 469 31.24 -23.16 7.27
CA LEU A 469 31.89 -23.97 8.29
C LEU A 469 33.41 -23.77 8.30
N ILE A 470 34.04 -23.62 7.13
CA ILE A 470 35.47 -23.27 7.01
C ILE A 470 35.71 -21.88 7.61
N ASP A 471 34.92 -20.88 7.25
CA ASP A 471 35.01 -19.51 7.78
C ASP A 471 34.92 -19.52 9.32
N VAL A 472 33.94 -20.23 9.88
CA VAL A 472 33.78 -20.35 11.35
C VAL A 472 34.98 -21.04 11.99
N ARG A 473 35.52 -22.10 11.37
CA ARG A 473 36.72 -22.80 11.87
C ARG A 473 37.96 -21.92 11.87
N MET A 474 38.11 -21.04 10.87
CA MET A 474 39.23 -20.09 10.81
C MET A 474 39.15 -19.04 11.94
N LEU A 475 37.94 -18.74 12.44
CA LEU A 475 37.72 -17.81 13.56
C LEU A 475 37.95 -18.46 14.94
N LEU A 476 38.16 -19.78 15.01
CA LEU A 476 38.53 -20.47 16.24
C LEU A 476 40.04 -20.34 16.51
N PRO A 477 40.47 -20.30 17.78
CA PRO A 477 41.90 -20.27 18.11
C PRO A 477 42.68 -21.43 17.47
N LEU A 478 43.95 -21.18 17.11
CA LEU A 478 44.83 -22.14 16.40
C LEU A 478 45.00 -23.51 17.08
N TRP A 479 44.73 -23.63 18.38
CA TRP A 479 44.77 -24.91 19.11
C TRP A 479 43.54 -25.80 18.86
N TYR A 480 42.48 -25.30 18.22
CA TYR A 480 41.30 -26.07 17.80
C TYR A 480 41.51 -26.81 16.46
N THR A 481 42.47 -26.38 15.65
CA THR A 481 42.75 -26.93 14.30
C THR A 481 43.81 -28.03 14.30
N ILE A 482 44.48 -28.28 15.44
CA ILE A 482 45.49 -29.32 15.62
C ILE A 482 44.82 -30.60 16.19
N PRO A 483 44.77 -31.74 15.46
CA PRO A 483 43.98 -32.93 15.82
C PRO A 483 44.23 -33.54 17.20
N VAL A 484 45.40 -33.29 17.80
CA VAL A 484 45.83 -33.93 19.05
C VAL A 484 45.43 -33.10 20.29
N LEU A 485 45.35 -31.77 20.17
CA LEU A 485 44.99 -30.87 21.27
C LEU A 485 43.48 -30.84 21.55
N SER A 486 42.65 -30.93 20.49
CA SER A 486 41.19 -31.02 20.60
C SER A 486 40.74 -32.31 21.29
N TRP A 487 41.43 -33.44 21.06
CA TRP A 487 41.15 -34.71 21.72
C TRP A 487 41.45 -34.68 23.22
N ILE A 488 42.57 -34.08 23.63
CA ILE A 488 42.98 -33.98 25.03
C ILE A 488 42.01 -33.06 25.81
N ILE A 489 41.67 -31.88 25.27
CA ILE A 489 40.78 -30.92 25.94
C ILE A 489 39.33 -31.46 26.01
N ALA A 490 38.83 -32.12 24.95
CA ALA A 490 37.50 -32.74 24.96
C ALA A 490 37.39 -33.87 26.00
N LEU A 491 38.47 -34.64 26.23
CA LEU A 491 38.53 -35.67 27.28
C LEU A 491 38.44 -35.06 28.69
N PHE A 492 39.11 -33.92 28.91
CA PHE A 492 39.10 -33.21 30.20
C PHE A 492 37.80 -32.44 30.47
N LYS A 493 37.18 -31.79 29.47
CA LYS A 493 35.84 -31.15 29.62
C LYS A 493 34.74 -32.21 29.81
N ARG A 494 34.78 -33.37 29.13
CA ARG A 494 33.87 -34.50 29.43
C ARG A 494 34.06 -35.01 30.85
N GLY A 495 35.30 -35.10 31.35
CA GLY A 495 35.58 -35.45 32.74
C GLY A 495 35.05 -34.42 33.75
N ALA A 496 35.13 -33.13 33.42
CA ALA A 496 34.61 -32.04 34.25
C ALA A 496 33.07 -31.95 34.22
N ALA A 497 32.43 -32.18 33.07
CA ALA A 497 30.98 -32.24 32.93
C ALA A 497 30.38 -33.50 33.59
N ARG A 498 31.08 -34.65 33.53
CA ARG A 498 30.73 -35.86 34.30
C ARG A 498 30.86 -35.60 35.79
N LYS A 499 31.95 -34.94 36.24
CA LYS A 499 32.11 -34.51 37.64
C LYS A 499 31.13 -33.42 38.05
N ALA A 500 30.66 -32.56 37.15
CA ALA A 500 29.65 -31.55 37.44
C ALA A 500 28.27 -32.20 37.60
N LYS A 501 27.89 -33.13 36.71
CA LYS A 501 26.69 -33.98 36.85
C LYS A 501 26.76 -34.87 38.09
N GLU A 502 27.92 -35.45 38.38
CA GLU A 502 28.16 -36.27 39.57
C GLU A 502 28.15 -35.42 40.85
N LYS A 503 28.63 -34.18 40.81
CA LYS A 503 28.56 -33.21 41.93
C LYS A 503 27.15 -32.63 42.09
N GLN A 504 26.33 -32.62 41.04
CA GLN A 504 24.92 -32.23 41.10
C GLN A 504 24.05 -33.40 41.60
N SER A 505 24.36 -34.65 41.23
CA SER A 505 23.74 -35.85 41.81
C SER A 505 24.20 -36.11 43.25
N LEU A 506 25.45 -35.82 43.60
CA LEU A 506 25.95 -35.86 44.97
C LEU A 506 25.42 -34.69 45.83
N ARG A 507 25.14 -33.52 45.26
CA ARG A 507 24.43 -32.43 45.96
C ARG A 507 22.95 -32.73 46.17
N ALA A 508 22.33 -33.50 45.28
CA ALA A 508 20.98 -34.03 45.47
C ALA A 508 20.93 -35.18 46.50
N ALA A 509 22.03 -35.92 46.68
CA ALA A 509 22.16 -36.96 47.71
C ALA A 509 22.65 -36.42 49.08
N ALA A 510 23.31 -35.26 49.13
CA ALA A 510 23.83 -34.64 50.36
C ALA A 510 22.82 -33.78 51.14
N VAL A 511 21.52 -33.98 50.92
CA VAL A 511 20.43 -33.45 51.78
C VAL A 511 19.96 -34.51 52.80
N ALA A 512 20.58 -35.69 52.81
CA ALA A 512 20.26 -36.78 53.73
C ALA A 512 21.53 -37.46 54.28
N ASP A 513 22.40 -36.70 54.94
CA ASP A 513 23.17 -37.18 56.11
C ASP A 513 24.00 -36.01 56.69
N GLU A 514 23.57 -35.50 57.85
CA GLU A 514 24.38 -34.66 58.72
C GLU A 514 25.23 -35.57 59.62
N SER A 515 26.53 -35.65 59.37
CA SER A 515 27.54 -35.74 60.43
C SER A 515 28.97 -35.85 59.87
N ASN A 516 29.90 -35.22 60.58
CA ASN A 516 31.36 -35.24 60.41
C ASN A 516 31.97 -34.38 59.28
N ILE A 517 32.16 -33.11 59.60
CA ILE A 517 33.23 -32.28 59.03
C ILE A 517 34.43 -32.34 60.00
N PRO A 518 35.59 -32.92 59.64
CA PRO A 518 36.83 -32.61 60.36
C PRO A 518 37.38 -31.27 59.86
N ALA A 519 37.75 -30.44 60.83
CA ALA A 519 38.35 -29.13 60.64
C ALA A 519 39.60 -29.16 59.74
N ARG A 520 39.68 -28.19 58.82
CA ARG A 520 40.90 -27.86 58.08
C ARG A 520 41.97 -27.37 59.06
N GLN A 521 43.01 -28.16 59.26
CA GLN A 521 44.23 -27.75 59.98
C GLN A 521 45.11 -26.87 59.07
N GLY A 522 45.42 -25.66 59.56
CA GLY A 522 46.72 -24.96 59.57
C GLY A 522 47.54 -24.73 58.28
N PRO A 523 48.27 -23.61 58.16
CA PRO A 523 49.16 -23.33 57.03
C PRO A 523 50.36 -24.31 56.98
N ASN A 524 50.72 -24.70 55.76
CA ASN A 524 51.63 -25.80 55.39
C ASN A 524 53.07 -25.66 55.92
N ASN A 525 53.44 -26.43 56.96
CA ASN A 525 54.86 -26.67 57.33
C ASN A 525 55.67 -27.21 56.12
N ARG A 526 55.01 -27.98 55.26
CA ARG A 526 55.59 -28.57 54.03
C ARG A 526 55.98 -27.52 52.98
N ALA A 527 55.27 -26.40 52.89
CA ALA A 527 55.60 -25.34 51.92
C ALA A 527 56.87 -24.59 52.34
N ILE A 528 57.05 -24.37 53.65
CA ILE A 528 58.24 -23.75 54.24
C ILE A 528 59.48 -24.62 53.97
N GLU A 529 59.38 -25.94 54.17
CA GLU A 529 60.48 -26.88 53.89
C GLU A 529 60.88 -26.93 52.40
N PHE A 530 59.91 -26.86 51.48
CA PHE A 530 60.20 -26.74 50.05
C PHE A 530 60.85 -25.40 49.70
N SER A 531 60.47 -24.31 50.38
CA SER A 531 61.07 -23.00 50.17
C SER A 531 62.55 -22.95 50.60
N GLU A 532 62.92 -23.65 51.68
CA GLU A 532 64.30 -23.76 52.16
C GLU A 532 65.17 -24.61 51.23
N ALA A 533 64.62 -25.74 50.75
CA ALA A 533 65.28 -26.58 49.74
C ALA A 533 65.52 -25.83 48.43
N ALA A 534 64.55 -25.01 47.99
CA ALA A 534 64.67 -24.16 46.82
C ALA A 534 65.75 -23.08 46.98
N ARG A 535 65.84 -22.42 48.15
CA ARG A 535 66.91 -21.45 48.46
C ARG A 535 68.31 -22.08 48.47
N LYS A 536 68.44 -23.33 48.92
CA LYS A 536 69.71 -24.07 48.89
C LYS A 536 70.13 -24.45 47.47
N ALA A 537 69.16 -24.79 46.61
CA ALA A 537 69.40 -25.09 45.19
C ALA A 537 69.77 -23.84 44.38
N GLU A 538 69.14 -22.69 44.67
CA GLU A 538 69.41 -21.40 44.03
C GLU A 538 70.90 -21.00 44.12
N ARG A 539 71.51 -21.11 45.30
CA ARG A 539 72.92 -20.78 45.54
C ARG A 539 73.92 -21.60 44.71
N ARG A 540 73.50 -22.77 44.19
CA ARG A 540 74.35 -23.65 43.38
C ARG A 540 74.14 -23.48 41.88
N LEU A 541 72.98 -22.95 41.47
CA LEU A 541 72.52 -23.00 40.08
C LEU A 541 72.49 -21.63 39.39
N VAL A 542 72.56 -20.52 40.13
CA VAL A 542 72.65 -19.17 39.55
C VAL A 542 74.13 -18.76 39.41
N PRO A 543 74.61 -18.34 38.22
CA PRO A 543 75.99 -17.88 38.02
C PRO A 543 76.33 -16.63 38.87
N GLN A 544 77.59 -16.50 39.30
CA GLN A 544 78.06 -15.34 40.07
C GLN A 544 77.90 -14.05 39.24
N GLY A 545 77.07 -13.11 39.71
CA GLY A 545 76.84 -11.80 39.07
C GLY A 545 75.45 -11.56 38.49
N TYR A 546 74.53 -12.53 38.52
CA TYR A 546 73.13 -12.34 38.08
C TYR A 546 72.13 -12.57 39.22
N ASN A 547 71.04 -11.80 39.24
CA ASN A 547 69.87 -12.14 40.04
C ASN A 547 68.97 -13.17 39.29
N LEU A 548 68.21 -13.99 40.02
CA LEU A 548 67.33 -15.03 39.46
C LEU A 548 66.35 -14.49 38.40
N GLU A 549 65.81 -13.29 38.63
CA GLU A 549 64.85 -12.67 37.71
C GLU A 549 65.49 -12.15 36.42
N GLU A 550 66.67 -11.53 36.53
CA GLU A 550 67.45 -11.03 35.39
C GLU A 550 67.92 -12.17 34.49
N TYR A 551 68.33 -13.29 35.11
CA TYR A 551 68.77 -14.46 34.36
C TYR A 551 67.59 -15.18 33.67
N LEU A 552 66.42 -15.26 34.31
CA LEU A 552 65.20 -15.75 33.67
C LEU A 552 64.78 -14.91 32.46
N GLN A 553 64.86 -13.57 32.53
CA GLN A 553 64.58 -12.69 31.38
C GLN A 553 65.59 -12.90 30.24
N THR A 554 66.87 -13.09 30.57
CA THR A 554 67.92 -13.38 29.60
C THR A 554 67.65 -14.71 28.88
N LEU A 555 67.26 -15.74 29.62
CA LEU A 555 66.90 -17.04 29.07
C LEU A 555 65.63 -16.96 28.22
N GLU A 556 64.61 -16.21 28.66
CA GLU A 556 63.39 -15.94 27.88
C GLU A 556 63.71 -15.35 26.51
N GLY A 557 64.62 -14.38 26.45
CA GLY A 557 65.10 -13.82 25.19
C GLY A 557 65.89 -14.78 24.30
N ARG A 558 66.48 -15.85 24.87
CA ARG A 558 67.31 -16.84 24.15
C ARG A 558 66.52 -18.02 23.60
N TRP A 559 65.43 -18.43 24.27
CA TRP A 559 64.58 -19.53 23.80
C TRP A 559 63.33 -19.04 23.05
N ASN A 560 62.81 -17.85 23.37
CA ASN A 560 61.63 -17.27 22.73
C ASN A 560 62.03 -16.22 21.68
N ASN A 561 62.31 -16.70 20.47
CA ASN A 561 62.78 -15.89 19.33
C ASN A 561 61.63 -15.33 18.46
N LEU A 562 60.38 -15.34 18.95
CA LEU A 562 59.24 -14.79 18.22
C LEU A 562 59.36 -13.27 18.09
N LEU A 563 59.14 -12.76 16.88
CA LEU A 563 59.20 -11.32 16.55
C LEU A 563 57.93 -10.56 16.99
N ASP A 564 56.78 -11.24 16.99
CA ASP A 564 55.51 -10.66 17.44
C ASP A 564 55.44 -10.60 18.97
N PRO A 565 55.29 -9.41 19.59
CA PRO A 565 55.25 -9.26 21.04
C PRO A 565 54.07 -9.98 21.71
N VAL A 566 52.92 -10.09 21.04
CA VAL A 566 51.73 -10.76 21.61
C VAL A 566 51.93 -12.28 21.60
N ALA A 567 52.39 -12.84 20.48
CA ALA A 567 52.72 -14.25 20.38
C ALA A 567 53.85 -14.66 21.34
N LYS A 568 54.85 -13.78 21.50
CA LYS A 568 55.97 -13.96 22.45
C LYS A 568 55.45 -14.06 23.89
N ALA A 569 54.60 -13.12 24.31
CA ALA A 569 54.03 -13.11 25.67
C ALA A 569 53.15 -14.34 25.94
N ASN A 570 52.32 -14.74 24.97
CA ASN A 570 51.45 -15.91 25.10
C ASN A 570 52.25 -17.20 25.25
N LEU A 571 53.28 -17.42 24.41
CA LEU A 571 54.12 -18.60 24.50
C LEU A 571 54.88 -18.68 25.83
N THR A 572 55.37 -17.54 26.33
CA THR A 572 55.99 -17.47 27.66
C THR A 572 55.00 -17.86 28.76
N GLU A 573 53.77 -17.33 28.75
CA GLU A 573 52.76 -17.65 29.77
C GLU A 573 52.29 -19.10 29.68
N ASP A 574 52.19 -19.66 28.47
CA ASP A 574 51.84 -21.05 28.25
C ASP A 574 52.89 -21.99 28.87
N ILE A 575 54.18 -21.72 28.67
CA ILE A 575 55.27 -22.49 29.30
C ILE A 575 55.25 -22.30 30.83
N LYS A 576 55.02 -21.08 31.32
CA LYS A 576 54.86 -20.83 32.77
C LYS A 576 53.69 -21.60 33.36
N SER A 577 52.56 -21.69 32.68
CA SER A 577 51.38 -22.46 33.12
C SER A 577 51.67 -23.96 33.15
N LEU A 578 52.32 -24.48 32.10
CA LEU A 578 52.74 -25.89 32.01
C LEU A 578 53.67 -26.28 33.17
N VAL A 579 54.67 -25.46 33.45
CA VAL A 579 55.61 -25.71 34.57
C VAL A 579 54.87 -25.66 35.91
N ARG A 580 53.94 -24.71 36.11
CA ARG A 580 53.14 -24.63 37.34
C ARG A 580 52.30 -25.88 37.56
N ASP A 581 51.63 -26.38 36.53
CA ASP A 581 50.75 -27.55 36.66
C ASP A 581 51.54 -28.85 36.81
N TYR A 582 52.67 -29.00 36.09
CA TYR A 582 53.60 -30.09 36.29
C TYR A 582 54.14 -30.11 37.73
N LEU A 583 54.60 -28.95 38.21
CA LEU A 583 55.15 -28.83 39.56
C LEU A 583 54.09 -29.11 40.64
N ARG A 584 52.84 -28.63 40.48
CA ARG A 584 51.73 -28.96 41.39
C ARG A 584 51.47 -30.47 41.46
N GLY A 585 51.50 -31.16 40.32
CA GLY A 585 51.34 -32.62 40.26
C GLY A 585 52.46 -33.34 41.02
N VAL A 586 53.72 -32.96 40.75
CA VAL A 586 54.90 -33.58 41.37
C VAL A 586 54.98 -33.29 42.87
N LEU A 587 54.72 -32.06 43.32
CA LEU A 587 54.74 -31.70 44.74
C LEU A 587 53.71 -32.46 45.57
N ARG A 588 52.59 -32.86 44.97
CA ARG A 588 51.56 -33.65 45.65
C ARG A 588 52.10 -35.03 46.09
N THR A 589 52.99 -35.62 45.31
CA THR A 589 53.55 -36.96 45.53
C THR A 589 54.96 -36.96 46.11
N MET A 590 55.66 -35.83 46.09
CA MET A 590 57.08 -35.73 46.49
C MET A 590 57.27 -35.28 47.95
N LYS A 591 58.21 -35.90 48.68
CA LYS A 591 58.65 -35.45 50.01
C LYS A 591 59.66 -34.29 49.89
N PRO A 592 59.68 -33.29 50.79
CA PRO A 592 60.60 -32.14 50.74
C PRO A 592 62.08 -32.50 50.67
N SER A 593 62.51 -33.55 51.37
CA SER A 593 63.89 -34.08 51.32
C SER A 593 64.32 -34.61 49.94
N GLY A 594 63.36 -34.83 49.04
CA GLY A 594 63.63 -35.26 47.67
C GLY A 594 63.99 -34.12 46.72
N PHE A 595 63.84 -32.85 47.10
CA PHE A 595 64.08 -31.71 46.21
C PHE A 595 65.57 -31.34 46.17
N THR A 596 66.36 -32.07 45.38
CA THR A 596 67.80 -31.85 45.17
C THR A 596 68.10 -31.28 43.78
N ALA A 597 69.31 -30.71 43.59
CA ALA A 597 69.74 -30.13 42.32
C ALA A 597 69.69 -31.14 41.17
N ASP A 598 70.12 -32.38 41.41
CA ASP A 598 70.14 -33.46 40.41
C ASP A 598 68.72 -33.88 40.01
N ARG A 599 67.78 -33.88 40.96
CA ARG A 599 66.39 -34.22 40.69
C ARG A 599 65.65 -33.09 39.98
N LEU A 600 65.99 -31.84 40.29
CA LEU A 600 65.48 -30.69 39.55
C LEU A 600 65.95 -30.69 38.10
N GLU A 601 67.19 -31.13 37.86
CA GLU A 601 67.72 -31.32 36.52
C GLU A 601 66.94 -32.38 35.73
N MET A 602 66.71 -33.55 36.35
CA MET A 602 65.90 -34.61 35.75
C MET A 602 64.43 -34.19 35.53
N MET A 603 63.84 -33.41 36.44
CA MET A 603 62.48 -32.86 36.27
C MET A 603 62.43 -31.84 35.12
N SER A 604 63.45 -30.99 35.00
CA SER A 604 63.54 -30.02 33.93
C SER A 604 63.79 -30.68 32.56
N SER A 605 64.61 -31.73 32.49
CA SER A 605 64.85 -32.48 31.25
C SER A 605 63.60 -33.24 30.82
N ASN A 606 62.96 -33.98 31.72
CA ASN A 606 61.73 -34.72 31.41
C ASN A 606 60.62 -33.80 30.90
N LEU A 607 60.50 -32.59 31.45
CA LEU A 607 59.52 -31.62 30.96
C LEU A 607 59.95 -31.00 29.64
N ALA A 608 61.23 -30.60 29.48
CA ALA A 608 61.73 -30.04 28.23
C ALA A 608 61.67 -31.04 27.06
N ASP A 609 62.00 -32.31 27.30
CA ASP A 609 62.06 -33.37 26.28
C ASP A 609 60.67 -33.87 25.83
N THR A 610 59.60 -33.23 26.30
CA THR A 610 58.25 -33.46 25.78
C THR A 610 58.22 -33.16 24.27
N PRO A 611 57.63 -34.03 23.42
CA PRO A 611 57.68 -33.87 21.96
C PRO A 611 57.21 -32.51 21.41
N SER A 612 56.38 -31.79 22.17
CA SER A 612 55.90 -30.44 21.85
C SER A 612 56.96 -29.36 22.05
N LEU A 613 57.86 -29.50 23.03
CA LEU A 613 58.87 -28.50 23.41
C LEU A 613 60.20 -28.70 22.68
N LEU A 614 60.48 -29.90 22.17
CA LEU A 614 61.62 -30.20 21.29
C LEU A 614 61.64 -29.36 19.99
N LYS A 615 60.50 -28.78 19.60
CA LYS A 615 60.39 -27.91 18.42
C LYS A 615 60.93 -26.49 18.65
N ILE A 616 61.23 -26.13 19.90
CA ILE A 616 61.77 -24.80 20.24
C ILE A 616 63.27 -24.78 19.91
N ARG A 617 63.67 -23.80 19.10
CA ARG A 617 65.00 -23.71 18.46
C ARG A 617 66.18 -23.78 19.44
N ASN A 618 66.01 -23.31 20.68
CA ASN A 618 67.04 -23.32 21.72
C ASN A 618 66.60 -24.13 22.95
N HIS A 619 66.57 -25.45 22.77
CA HIS A 619 66.15 -26.43 23.79
C HIS A 619 66.94 -26.33 25.09
N LYS A 620 68.26 -26.10 25.01
CA LYS A 620 69.12 -25.96 26.20
C LYS A 620 68.73 -24.76 27.05
N ALA A 621 68.50 -23.60 26.44
CA ALA A 621 68.06 -22.41 27.16
C ALA A 621 66.63 -22.55 27.73
N LEU A 622 65.75 -23.31 27.05
CA LEU A 622 64.41 -23.63 27.56
C LEU A 622 64.46 -24.55 28.78
N GLN A 623 65.27 -25.61 28.74
CA GLN A 623 65.45 -26.52 29.86
C GLN A 623 65.98 -25.78 31.10
N GLU A 624 66.97 -24.91 30.90
CA GLU A 624 67.54 -24.07 31.96
C GLU A 624 66.52 -23.06 32.49
N TYR A 625 65.69 -22.47 31.62
CA TYR A 625 64.57 -21.61 32.01
C TYR A 625 63.55 -22.35 32.87
N ILE A 626 63.14 -23.55 32.46
CA ILE A 626 62.21 -24.41 33.21
C ILE A 626 62.79 -24.75 34.60
N LYS A 627 64.08 -25.14 34.65
CA LYS A 627 64.80 -25.47 35.89
C LYS A 627 64.74 -24.32 36.89
N LEU A 628 65.03 -23.10 36.46
CA LEU A 628 65.04 -21.91 37.31
C LEU A 628 63.63 -21.38 37.63
N TYR A 629 62.68 -21.54 36.72
CA TYR A 629 61.30 -21.14 36.97
C TYR A 629 60.61 -22.03 38.01
N MET A 630 60.95 -23.33 38.07
CA MET A 630 60.52 -24.22 39.16
C MET A 630 61.01 -23.74 40.53
N ILE A 631 62.27 -23.26 40.62
CA ILE A 631 62.82 -22.67 41.86
C ILE A 631 62.05 -21.39 42.23
N LYS A 632 61.80 -20.51 41.25
CA LYS A 632 61.02 -19.28 41.46
C LYS A 632 59.63 -19.56 42.04
N MET A 633 58.96 -20.61 41.59
CA MET A 633 57.62 -20.97 42.05
C MET A 633 57.60 -21.51 43.49
N LEU A 634 58.67 -22.13 43.96
CA LEU A 634 58.78 -22.69 45.31
C LEU A 634 59.28 -21.69 46.36
N LYS A 635 59.88 -20.58 45.91
CA LYS A 635 60.33 -19.48 46.77
C LYS A 635 59.17 -18.56 47.22
N ARG A 636 58.03 -18.63 46.53
CA ARG A 636 56.87 -17.75 46.72
C ARG A 636 56.00 -18.12 47.91
#